data_AF-A0A1B6I7G7-F1
#
_entry.id   AF-A0A1B6I7G7-F1
#
_cell.length_a   1.000
_cell.length_b   1.000
_cell.length_c   1.000
_cell.angle_alpha   90.00
_cell.angle_beta   90.00
_cell.angle_gamma   90.00
#
_symmetry.space_group_name_H-M   'P 1'
#
loop_
_entity.id
_entity.type
_entity.pdbx_description
1 polymer ?
#
loop_
_entity_poly.entity_id
_entity_poly.type
_entity_poly.pdbx_seq_one_letter_code
_entity_poly.pdbx_strand_id
1 'polypeptide(L)'
;HERVKMRPTGLYCTVLVLWAWAPQGRTEVLTPPYFNLAEGRRVTATATCGEGVEGPELFCKLIGVNTDFLNQHDNLLIQGQVCDHCDPTRPDKAHPPEYAVDGTETWWQSPPLSRGSKYNEVNLTIDLGQEFHVAYVYVRMANSPRPGVWVLEKSADNGLTYEPWQYFAENKADCVRFFGVESLQPITEDTSVICDTQHSKIVPLENGEIVVSLLFNRPSANDFFNSSSLQEWTRATNVRFRFLRTKNLLGHLMAVERQDPSVTRRYFYSIKDISIGGRCRCNGHADLCDITDPNDSYKLLCRCQHHTCGPNCEKCCPGFEQKAWSQSKHNKLFVCEPCNCFGHSDQCEYSETIDQQRLSLDIHGEYEGGGVCQNCRDHTRGINCNQCEDGYYRPEGYLWNQTDVCQPCQCNDHRFTGNCAEGSGACECRQEYSPPLCDSCSYGYFGYPQCRPCECFLNGTRGYHCEATGGQCPCKPNYGGKLCRECSPGYYGFPECLPCECNPLGAINSDVCELVSGNCSCSSNFGGRTCDRCGDGYYDFPQCKYCQCDVRGTEPGICDKSNGTCLCKVGYGGPRCDQCIPGYNGYPDCKPCGCSDVGSVSKVCDILGKCPCVFNFAGKTCEQCSPGYYKYPECLACECDSYGSIGVSCDNEGKCQCKPSFDGERCDQCKEGLYNFPLCEECNCNPAGVLANFSGCGSLPAGELCECKPRVTGRICDTCRPLYHNLSPYNPDGCEDCNCHMAGVVGSIAECNPKSGQCVCKPSVESRRCDSCVPGTYDLRQDNVFGCTDCGCDVGGSVTRACNKETGQCICHPRVTGRTCKEPLQTHYFPTLHQFLYEVEDGTTPARTPVRYRYDEDIFPGFSWKGYAVFSPIQNEVIRDDVYIVKPSLYRMVLRYVNRNVETVSGQIKITPDSQSDTEQTFTVAFKPTHSPAFVTVSGAGNGIPSPLVMNPGQWTVSIKSQKNLFLDYFVLLPGAFYEAAILVNQVTMPCRLGENNYCRYFSYPNLTSFDQVQGEGAYVVDGDARETFIDSYSLNDTEPSVSPHHKIPALTAGQPELYFDLRVTKPGPHVVLVNYVTPMAQRSSAQVEVEARTQTERER
;
A
#
# COMPACT_ATOMS: atom_id res chain seq x y z
N HIS A 1 6.45 -4.38 32.27
CA HIS A 1 6.93 -4.74 33.62
C HIS A 1 8.36 -4.22 33.76
N GLU A 2 8.86 -4.15 35.00
CA GLU A 2 10.16 -3.55 35.39
C GLU A 2 10.29 -2.01 35.27
N ARG A 3 11.01 -1.45 36.24
CA ARG A 3 11.19 -0.02 36.49
C ARG A 3 12.68 0.25 36.58
N VAL A 4 13.16 1.33 35.96
CA VAL A 4 14.42 1.96 36.38
C VAL A 4 14.11 3.37 36.86
N LYS A 5 14.40 3.64 38.14
CA LYS A 5 14.31 4.97 38.75
C LYS A 5 15.66 5.67 38.65
N MET A 6 15.71 6.88 38.11
CA MET A 6 16.66 7.89 38.56
C MET A 6 15.91 9.21 38.78
N ARG A 7 16.18 9.89 39.90
CA ARG A 7 15.70 11.25 40.19
C ARG A 7 16.79 12.25 39.79
N PRO A 8 16.41 13.47 39.34
CA PRO A 8 17.38 14.49 38.94
C PRO A 8 17.83 15.36 40.12
N THR A 9 19.07 15.85 40.05
CA THR A 9 19.56 17.02 40.81
C THR A 9 20.61 17.76 39.97
N GLY A 10 20.40 19.05 39.69
CA GLY A 10 21.39 19.91 39.02
C GLY A 10 20.77 21.04 38.20
N LEU A 11 20.66 22.23 38.80
CA LEU A 11 20.46 23.48 38.06
C LEU A 11 21.70 23.76 37.20
N TYR A 12 21.52 24.19 35.94
CA TYR A 12 22.43 25.16 35.29
C TYR A 12 21.69 25.96 34.20
N CYS A 13 22.23 27.14 33.87
CA CYS A 13 21.54 28.20 33.14
C CYS A 13 21.49 28.04 31.62
N THR A 14 20.40 28.54 31.04
CA THR A 14 20.23 29.17 29.71
C THR A 14 21.42 29.20 28.74
N VAL A 15 21.27 28.55 27.57
CA VAL A 15 21.24 29.21 26.24
C VAL A 15 20.31 28.37 25.34
N LEU A 16 19.28 29.00 24.72
CA LEU A 16 18.45 28.35 23.70
C LEU A 16 18.70 29.03 22.35
N VAL A 17 19.35 28.29 21.43
CA VAL A 17 19.51 28.70 20.03
C VAL A 17 18.24 28.34 19.28
N LEU A 18 17.64 29.32 18.60
CA LEU A 18 16.50 29.12 17.71
C LEU A 18 16.91 28.32 16.47
N TRP A 19 16.57 27.03 16.46
CA TRP A 19 16.55 26.24 15.23
C TRP A 19 15.17 26.38 14.57
N ALA A 20 15.13 26.90 13.34
CA ALA A 20 13.94 26.88 12.53
C ALA A 20 13.70 25.45 12.02
N TRP A 21 12.60 24.82 12.45
CA TRP A 21 12.20 23.51 11.94
C TRP A 21 11.42 23.67 10.64
N ALA A 22 12.06 23.28 9.53
CA ALA A 22 11.35 22.97 8.29
C ALA A 22 10.44 21.74 8.49
N PRO A 23 9.34 21.59 7.73
CA PRO A 23 8.41 20.49 7.93
C PRO A 23 9.05 19.15 7.55
N GLN A 24 9.26 18.29 8.54
CA GLN A 24 9.59 16.89 8.28
C GLN A 24 8.39 16.17 7.66
N GLY A 25 8.59 15.57 6.49
CA GLY A 25 7.63 14.62 5.92
C GLY A 25 7.44 13.44 6.86
N ARG A 26 6.19 12.98 7.03
CA ARG A 26 5.88 11.83 7.89
C ARG A 26 6.54 10.57 7.32
N THR A 27 7.46 9.98 8.07
CA THR A 27 8.11 8.69 7.74
C THR A 27 7.46 7.58 8.57
N GLU A 28 6.43 6.95 8.01
CA GLU A 28 5.70 5.84 8.61
C GLU A 28 5.71 4.61 7.68
N VAL A 29 5.56 3.40 8.21
CA VAL A 29 5.42 2.21 7.35
C VAL A 29 4.02 2.20 6.75
N LEU A 30 3.93 2.33 5.43
CA LEU A 30 2.66 2.42 4.72
C LEU A 30 2.19 1.04 4.30
N THR A 31 0.96 0.69 4.66
CA THR A 31 0.38 -0.63 4.34
C THR A 31 -1.07 -0.49 3.90
N PRO A 32 -1.51 -1.11 2.78
CA PRO A 32 -2.89 -1.04 2.35
C PRO A 32 -3.86 -1.69 3.35
N PRO A 33 -5.11 -1.21 3.43
CA PRO A 33 -6.14 -1.84 4.25
C PRO A 33 -6.46 -3.26 3.78
N TYR A 34 -7.04 -4.06 4.67
CA TYR A 34 -7.55 -5.39 4.32
C TYR A 34 -8.92 -5.28 3.63
N PHE A 35 -9.11 -6.02 2.54
CA PHE A 35 -10.38 -6.13 1.81
C PHE A 35 -10.61 -7.57 1.35
N ASN A 36 -11.81 -7.86 0.82
CA ASN A 36 -12.12 -9.16 0.25
C ASN A 36 -11.44 -9.31 -1.13
N LEU A 37 -10.44 -10.18 -1.21
CA LEU A 37 -9.72 -10.45 -2.45
C LEU A 37 -10.50 -11.33 -3.44
N ALA A 38 -11.49 -12.10 -2.96
CA ALA A 38 -12.24 -13.05 -3.78
C ALA A 38 -13.40 -12.41 -4.56
N GLU A 39 -13.91 -11.27 -4.10
CA GLU A 39 -15.07 -10.59 -4.66
C GLU A 39 -14.85 -10.25 -6.14
N GLY A 40 -15.77 -10.70 -7.00
CA GLY A 40 -15.69 -10.50 -8.45
C GLY A 40 -14.51 -11.20 -9.16
N ARG A 41 -13.76 -12.08 -8.47
CA ARG A 41 -12.66 -12.84 -9.09
C ARG A 41 -13.14 -14.04 -9.89
N ARG A 42 -12.26 -14.53 -10.76
CA ARG A 42 -12.53 -15.73 -11.54
C ARG A 42 -12.41 -16.98 -10.66
N VAL A 43 -13.51 -17.72 -10.58
CA VAL A 43 -13.59 -19.00 -9.86
C VAL A 43 -13.74 -20.13 -10.87
N THR A 44 -13.13 -21.27 -10.59
CA THR A 44 -13.25 -22.48 -11.41
C THR A 44 -13.50 -23.71 -10.52
N ALA A 45 -14.55 -24.46 -10.82
CA ALA A 45 -14.85 -25.73 -10.19
C ALA A 45 -14.50 -26.90 -11.12
N THR A 46 -14.03 -28.02 -10.58
CA THR A 46 -13.81 -29.24 -11.38
C THR A 46 -15.11 -29.95 -11.78
N ALA A 47 -16.20 -29.69 -11.04
CA ALA A 47 -17.53 -30.21 -11.34
C ALA A 47 -18.60 -29.37 -10.63
N THR A 48 -19.61 -28.93 -11.38
CA THR A 48 -20.81 -28.23 -10.91
C THR A 48 -22.03 -29.09 -11.22
N CYS A 49 -23.08 -29.02 -10.41
CA CYS A 49 -24.31 -29.77 -10.68
C CYS A 49 -24.97 -29.32 -11.99
N GLY A 50 -25.67 -30.25 -12.66
CA GLY A 50 -26.36 -30.02 -13.92
C GLY A 50 -25.47 -29.85 -15.16
N GLU A 51 -24.17 -29.63 -15.01
CA GLU A 51 -23.23 -29.56 -16.13
C GLU A 51 -22.86 -30.96 -16.64
N GLY A 52 -22.86 -31.16 -17.96
CA GLY A 52 -22.43 -32.42 -18.59
C GLY A 52 -23.38 -33.60 -18.36
N VAL A 53 -24.69 -33.35 -18.39
CA VAL A 53 -25.78 -34.33 -18.31
C VAL A 53 -26.90 -33.98 -19.30
N GLU A 54 -27.71 -34.96 -19.68
CA GLU A 54 -28.81 -34.80 -20.65
C GLU A 54 -30.08 -34.16 -20.05
N GLY A 55 -30.13 -33.93 -18.74
CA GLY A 55 -31.29 -33.37 -18.03
C GLY A 55 -30.98 -32.96 -16.59
N PRO A 56 -31.93 -32.30 -15.89
CA PRO A 56 -31.68 -31.64 -14.62
C PRO A 56 -31.41 -32.62 -13.46
N GLU A 57 -30.35 -32.36 -12.68
CA GLU A 57 -29.90 -33.25 -11.61
C GLU A 57 -30.73 -33.08 -10.34
N LEU A 58 -31.35 -34.17 -9.86
CA LEU A 58 -32.09 -34.19 -8.61
C LEU A 58 -31.14 -34.31 -7.40
N PHE A 59 -31.21 -33.36 -6.47
CA PHE A 59 -30.54 -33.39 -5.17
C PHE A 59 -31.56 -33.25 -4.03
N CYS A 60 -31.20 -33.67 -2.82
CA CYS A 60 -32.11 -33.67 -1.67
C CYS A 60 -31.41 -33.12 -0.41
N LYS A 61 -32.14 -32.39 0.44
CA LYS A 61 -31.61 -31.92 1.73
C LYS A 61 -31.40 -33.08 2.71
N LEU A 62 -30.44 -32.95 3.63
CA LEU A 62 -30.20 -33.96 4.67
C LEU A 62 -31.37 -34.10 5.67
N ILE A 63 -32.13 -33.02 5.91
CA ILE A 63 -33.29 -32.95 6.81
C ILE A 63 -34.49 -32.34 6.07
N GLY A 64 -35.69 -32.82 6.37
CA GLY A 64 -36.94 -32.25 5.89
C GLY A 64 -37.43 -31.08 6.76
N VAL A 65 -37.91 -30.02 6.10
CA VAL A 65 -38.55 -28.87 6.77
C VAL A 65 -40.00 -29.23 7.16
N ASN A 66 -40.59 -28.51 8.13
CA ASN A 66 -42.00 -28.65 8.50
C ASN A 66 -42.92 -28.62 7.26
N THR A 67 -43.81 -29.62 7.18
CA THR A 67 -44.88 -29.76 6.18
C THR A 67 -45.87 -28.60 6.17
N ASP A 68 -45.91 -27.81 7.23
CA ASP A 68 -47.00 -26.87 7.51
C ASP A 68 -46.81 -25.48 6.86
N PHE A 69 -45.66 -25.24 6.19
CA PHE A 69 -45.30 -23.95 5.60
C PHE A 69 -45.19 -23.93 4.06
N LEU A 70 -45.33 -25.07 3.37
CA LEU A 70 -45.11 -25.16 1.92
C LEU A 70 -46.41 -25.19 1.11
N ASN A 71 -47.05 -24.02 1.01
CA ASN A 71 -48.03 -23.73 -0.04
C ASN A 71 -47.44 -22.80 -1.14
N GLN A 72 -46.11 -22.68 -1.21
CA GLN A 72 -45.38 -21.92 -2.23
C GLN A 72 -44.24 -22.75 -2.86
N HIS A 73 -44.62 -23.36 -3.99
CA HIS A 73 -43.85 -23.65 -5.22
C HIS A 73 -42.71 -24.71 -5.18
N ASP A 74 -42.74 -25.50 -6.26
CA ASP A 74 -41.68 -26.30 -6.92
C ASP A 74 -40.82 -27.34 -6.18
N ASN A 75 -40.94 -27.51 -4.86
CA ASN A 75 -40.20 -28.56 -4.15
C ASN A 75 -40.88 -29.95 -4.23
N LEU A 76 -40.13 -30.97 -4.67
CA LEU A 76 -40.61 -32.36 -4.76
C LEU A 76 -40.43 -33.08 -3.41
N LEU A 77 -41.56 -33.50 -2.81
CA LEU A 77 -41.56 -34.25 -1.56
C LEU A 77 -41.50 -35.76 -1.82
N ILE A 78 -40.33 -36.38 -1.63
CA ILE A 78 -40.13 -37.83 -1.84
C ILE A 78 -39.85 -38.48 -0.47
N GLN A 79 -40.75 -39.36 -0.02
CA GLN A 79 -40.61 -40.08 1.27
C GLN A 79 -40.27 -39.16 2.47
N GLY A 80 -40.91 -37.98 2.55
CA GLY A 80 -40.69 -37.00 3.62
C GLY A 80 -39.40 -36.17 3.52
N GLN A 81 -38.66 -36.28 2.40
CA GLN A 81 -37.48 -35.45 2.11
C GLN A 81 -37.85 -34.30 1.17
N VAL A 82 -37.21 -33.15 1.35
CA VAL A 82 -37.30 -32.00 0.44
C VAL A 82 -36.20 -32.15 -0.61
N CYS A 83 -36.59 -32.33 -1.87
CA CYS A 83 -35.68 -32.45 -3.00
C CYS A 83 -35.98 -31.38 -4.06
N ASP A 84 -34.93 -30.96 -4.76
CA ASP A 84 -35.01 -30.02 -5.88
C ASP A 84 -34.04 -30.41 -7.01
N HIS A 85 -34.14 -29.72 -8.14
CA HIS A 85 -33.39 -29.95 -9.36
C HIS A 85 -32.37 -28.83 -9.60
N CYS A 86 -31.13 -29.21 -9.97
CA CYS A 86 -30.11 -28.31 -10.49
C CYS A 86 -30.12 -28.34 -12.02
N ASP A 87 -30.22 -27.16 -12.64
CA ASP A 87 -30.45 -26.96 -14.08
C ASP A 87 -29.70 -25.72 -14.56
N PRO A 88 -28.58 -25.84 -15.30
CA PRO A 88 -27.79 -24.70 -15.75
C PRO A 88 -28.50 -23.82 -16.79
N THR A 89 -29.59 -24.32 -17.40
CA THR A 89 -30.35 -23.55 -18.40
C THR A 89 -31.30 -22.53 -17.78
N ARG A 90 -31.51 -22.61 -16.46
CA ARG A 90 -32.49 -21.82 -15.72
C ARG A 90 -31.84 -21.05 -14.57
N PRO A 91 -31.77 -19.70 -14.61
CA PRO A 91 -31.09 -18.90 -13.59
C PRO A 91 -31.60 -19.13 -12.15
N ASP A 92 -32.87 -19.51 -11.98
CA ASP A 92 -33.47 -19.84 -10.68
C ASP A 92 -32.99 -21.16 -10.08
N LYS A 93 -32.40 -22.06 -10.89
CA LYS A 93 -31.94 -23.41 -10.49
C LYS A 93 -30.50 -23.71 -10.92
N ALA A 94 -29.77 -22.68 -11.36
CA ALA A 94 -28.35 -22.76 -11.69
C ALA A 94 -27.53 -22.46 -10.43
N HIS A 95 -26.48 -23.26 -10.20
CA HIS A 95 -25.57 -23.09 -9.06
C HIS A 95 -24.09 -23.02 -9.49
N PRO A 96 -23.72 -22.09 -10.40
CA PRO A 96 -22.38 -21.97 -10.97
C PRO A 96 -21.36 -21.44 -9.94
N PRO A 97 -20.04 -21.63 -10.17
CA PRO A 97 -18.99 -21.32 -9.18
C PRO A 97 -18.85 -19.84 -8.84
N GLU A 98 -19.30 -18.92 -9.70
CA GLU A 98 -19.27 -17.48 -9.47
C GLU A 98 -20.16 -17.06 -8.28
N TYR A 99 -21.24 -17.80 -8.02
CA TYR A 99 -22.14 -17.59 -6.86
C TYR A 99 -21.50 -17.93 -5.50
N ALA A 100 -20.24 -18.38 -5.48
CA ALA A 100 -19.48 -18.53 -4.24
C ALA A 100 -18.69 -17.25 -3.87
N VAL A 101 -18.64 -16.23 -4.75
CA VAL A 101 -17.81 -15.01 -4.55
C VAL A 101 -18.51 -13.71 -4.97
N ASP A 102 -19.81 -13.75 -5.25
CA ASP A 102 -20.59 -12.60 -5.71
C ASP A 102 -21.13 -11.72 -4.56
N GLY A 103 -20.95 -12.16 -3.31
CA GLY A 103 -21.44 -11.48 -2.10
C GLY A 103 -22.96 -11.53 -1.92
N THR A 104 -23.69 -12.34 -2.70
CA THR A 104 -25.15 -12.46 -2.60
C THR A 104 -25.57 -13.62 -1.68
N GLU A 105 -26.87 -13.89 -1.62
CA GLU A 105 -27.41 -15.04 -0.88
C GLU A 105 -27.62 -16.29 -1.78
N THR A 106 -27.10 -16.28 -3.02
CA THR A 106 -27.06 -17.45 -3.92
C THR A 106 -25.91 -18.41 -3.54
N TRP A 107 -25.74 -19.54 -4.24
CA TRP A 107 -24.66 -20.50 -3.93
C TRP A 107 -24.20 -21.32 -5.13
N TRP A 108 -22.92 -21.72 -5.09
CA TRP A 108 -22.37 -22.79 -5.92
C TRP A 108 -22.68 -24.18 -5.35
N GLN A 109 -22.91 -25.18 -6.21
CA GLN A 109 -23.18 -26.56 -5.77
C GLN A 109 -22.49 -27.62 -6.64
N SER A 110 -21.82 -28.58 -6.01
CA SER A 110 -21.21 -29.74 -6.69
C SER A 110 -22.27 -30.78 -7.08
N PRO A 111 -21.98 -31.70 -8.01
CA PRO A 111 -22.87 -32.83 -8.30
C PRO A 111 -23.09 -33.72 -7.06
N PRO A 112 -24.29 -34.32 -6.91
CA PRO A 112 -24.56 -35.29 -5.86
C PRO A 112 -23.85 -36.63 -6.09
N LEU A 113 -23.47 -37.33 -5.02
CA LEU A 113 -22.80 -38.63 -5.10
C LEU A 113 -23.59 -39.71 -5.85
N SER A 114 -24.90 -39.53 -6.05
CA SER A 114 -25.71 -40.40 -6.91
C SER A 114 -25.29 -40.38 -8.39
N ARG A 115 -24.54 -39.36 -8.82
CA ARG A 115 -23.88 -39.29 -10.14
C ARG A 115 -22.61 -40.15 -10.22
N GLY A 116 -22.07 -40.56 -9.06
CA GLY A 116 -20.90 -41.43 -8.93
C GLY A 116 -19.95 -41.00 -7.82
N SER A 117 -19.24 -41.96 -7.23
CA SER A 117 -18.30 -41.73 -6.12
C SER A 117 -17.13 -40.80 -6.44
N LYS A 118 -16.80 -40.58 -7.72
CA LYS A 118 -15.73 -39.65 -8.13
C LYS A 118 -16.00 -38.19 -7.74
N TYR A 119 -17.28 -37.78 -7.62
CA TYR A 119 -17.65 -36.41 -7.21
C TYR A 119 -17.53 -36.18 -5.69
N ASN A 120 -16.98 -37.15 -4.96
CA ASN A 120 -16.52 -36.97 -3.60
C ASN A 120 -15.23 -36.12 -3.53
N GLU A 121 -14.46 -36.13 -4.63
CA GLU A 121 -13.27 -35.31 -4.85
C GLU A 121 -13.60 -34.16 -5.82
N VAL A 122 -13.51 -32.91 -5.34
CA VAL A 122 -13.83 -31.70 -6.10
C VAL A 122 -12.85 -30.60 -5.71
N ASN A 123 -12.29 -29.91 -6.70
CA ASN A 123 -11.48 -28.71 -6.46
C ASN A 123 -12.26 -27.46 -6.87
N LEU A 124 -12.23 -26.44 -6.02
CA LEU A 124 -12.70 -25.09 -6.32
C LEU A 124 -11.48 -24.16 -6.23
N THR A 125 -11.13 -23.48 -7.32
CA THR A 125 -9.92 -22.66 -7.43
C THR A 125 -10.29 -21.22 -7.78
N ILE A 126 -9.81 -20.27 -6.97
CA ILE A 126 -10.00 -18.83 -7.15
C ILE A 126 -8.67 -18.24 -7.64
N ASP A 127 -8.73 -17.50 -8.73
CA ASP A 127 -7.60 -16.78 -9.33
C ASP A 127 -7.64 -15.30 -8.92
N LEU A 128 -6.64 -14.84 -8.17
CA LEU A 128 -6.55 -13.46 -7.71
C LEU A 128 -5.90 -12.54 -8.76
N GLY A 129 -5.32 -13.09 -9.85
CA GLY A 129 -4.68 -12.36 -10.94
C GLY A 129 -3.31 -11.73 -10.63
N GLN A 130 -2.94 -11.57 -9.35
CA GLN A 130 -1.63 -11.06 -8.91
C GLN A 130 -1.28 -11.55 -7.50
N GLU A 131 -0.06 -11.24 -7.03
CA GLU A 131 0.40 -11.57 -5.67
C GLU A 131 -0.29 -10.70 -4.60
N PHE A 132 -0.88 -11.35 -3.60
CA PHE A 132 -1.41 -10.70 -2.39
C PHE A 132 -0.89 -11.36 -1.11
N HIS A 133 -0.95 -10.63 0.01
CA HIS A 133 -0.83 -11.21 1.34
C HIS A 133 -2.22 -11.53 1.91
N VAL A 134 -2.53 -12.81 2.06
CA VAL A 134 -3.78 -13.30 2.66
C VAL A 134 -3.59 -13.42 4.18
N ALA A 135 -4.50 -12.84 4.95
CA ALA A 135 -4.52 -12.92 6.42
C ALA A 135 -5.50 -13.99 6.93
N TYR A 136 -6.66 -14.12 6.28
CA TYR A 136 -7.66 -15.13 6.62
C TYR A 136 -8.53 -15.53 5.43
N VAL A 137 -9.11 -16.73 5.53
CA VAL A 137 -10.12 -17.24 4.60
C VAL A 137 -11.37 -17.57 5.41
N TYR A 138 -12.51 -17.02 4.97
CA TYR A 138 -13.83 -17.25 5.53
C TYR A 138 -14.68 -17.96 4.48
N VAL A 139 -15.37 -19.04 4.87
CA VAL A 139 -16.28 -19.79 3.99
C VAL A 139 -17.58 -20.07 4.70
N ARG A 140 -18.70 -19.83 4.00
CA ARG A 140 -20.06 -20.10 4.47
C ARG A 140 -20.72 -21.13 3.56
N MET A 141 -20.99 -22.32 4.09
CA MET A 141 -21.71 -23.38 3.37
C MET A 141 -23.18 -22.97 3.15
N ALA A 142 -23.85 -23.53 2.13
CA ALA A 142 -25.26 -23.24 1.86
C ALA A 142 -26.21 -24.31 2.45
N ASN A 143 -26.76 -25.17 1.60
CA ASN A 143 -27.73 -26.23 1.90
C ASN A 143 -27.08 -27.61 2.19
N SER A 144 -25.76 -27.65 2.35
CA SER A 144 -24.96 -28.84 2.71
C SER A 144 -24.15 -28.63 4.00
N PRO A 145 -23.85 -29.69 4.76
CA PRO A 145 -22.93 -29.61 5.89
C PRO A 145 -21.49 -29.28 5.44
N ARG A 146 -20.65 -28.91 6.41
CA ARG A 146 -19.21 -28.66 6.17
C ARG A 146 -18.50 -29.93 5.65
N PRO A 147 -17.45 -29.79 4.81
CA PRO A 147 -16.77 -30.95 4.21
C PRO A 147 -16.12 -31.86 5.26
N GLY A 148 -16.07 -33.17 5.00
CA GLY A 148 -15.58 -34.16 5.97
C GLY A 148 -14.06 -34.26 6.01
N VAL A 149 -13.41 -34.31 4.84
CA VAL A 149 -11.95 -34.20 4.69
C VAL A 149 -11.65 -33.32 3.49
N TRP A 150 -10.81 -32.31 3.70
CA TRP A 150 -10.42 -31.35 2.66
C TRP A 150 -9.12 -30.63 3.03
N VAL A 151 -8.55 -29.93 2.05
CA VAL A 151 -7.32 -29.14 2.19
C VAL A 151 -7.57 -27.73 1.66
N LEU A 152 -7.09 -26.73 2.39
CA LEU A 152 -6.93 -25.38 1.88
C LEU A 152 -5.50 -25.25 1.34
N GLU A 153 -5.35 -24.98 0.06
CA GLU A 153 -4.06 -24.90 -0.65
C GLU A 153 -3.89 -23.50 -1.27
N LYS A 154 -2.65 -23.02 -1.34
CA LYS A 154 -2.25 -21.78 -2.05
C LYS A 154 -1.29 -22.10 -3.20
N SER A 155 -1.25 -21.23 -4.19
CA SER A 155 -0.18 -21.13 -5.18
C SER A 155 0.42 -19.73 -5.13
N ALA A 156 1.73 -19.62 -5.34
CA ALA A 156 2.44 -18.35 -5.51
C ALA A 156 3.02 -18.18 -6.93
N ASP A 157 2.70 -19.09 -7.85
CA ASP A 157 3.27 -19.20 -9.19
C ASP A 157 2.17 -19.29 -10.28
N ASN A 158 1.08 -18.55 -10.07
CA ASN A 158 -0.10 -18.47 -10.96
C ASN A 158 -0.77 -19.84 -11.22
N GLY A 159 -0.74 -20.73 -10.23
CA GLY A 159 -1.46 -22.01 -10.26
C GLY A 159 -0.68 -23.18 -10.86
N LEU A 160 0.66 -23.09 -10.97
CA LEU A 160 1.49 -24.21 -11.44
C LEU A 160 1.77 -25.22 -10.31
N THR A 161 2.14 -24.74 -9.12
CA THR A 161 2.34 -25.54 -7.90
C THR A 161 1.38 -25.11 -6.80
N TYR A 162 1.06 -26.06 -5.90
CA TYR A 162 0.14 -25.82 -4.79
C TYR A 162 0.71 -26.37 -3.49
N GLU A 163 0.72 -25.52 -2.46
CA GLU A 163 1.18 -25.81 -1.11
C GLU A 163 -0.01 -25.77 -0.13
N PRO A 164 -0.10 -26.67 0.85
CA PRO A 164 -1.19 -26.67 1.81
C PRO A 164 -1.01 -25.58 2.88
N TRP A 165 -2.00 -24.70 3.04
CA TRP A 165 -2.09 -23.78 4.18
C TRP A 165 -2.61 -24.49 5.43
N GLN A 166 -3.65 -25.32 5.28
CA GLN A 166 -4.25 -26.03 6.41
C GLN A 166 -5.01 -27.27 5.96
N TYR A 167 -4.90 -28.33 6.77
CA TYR A 167 -5.65 -29.57 6.60
C TYR A 167 -6.92 -29.57 7.47
N PHE A 168 -7.94 -30.29 7.01
CA PHE A 168 -9.20 -30.41 7.72
C PHE A 168 -9.71 -31.85 7.64
N ALA A 169 -10.04 -32.46 8.79
CA ALA A 169 -10.59 -33.81 8.85
C ALA A 169 -11.56 -33.97 10.03
N GLU A 170 -12.51 -34.89 9.91
CA GLU A 170 -13.47 -35.21 10.98
C GLU A 170 -12.81 -35.53 12.34
N ASN A 171 -11.80 -36.41 12.33
CA ASN A 171 -11.19 -36.99 13.53
C ASN A 171 -9.67 -36.97 13.40
N LYS A 172 -8.94 -36.95 14.52
CA LYS A 172 -7.47 -37.01 14.54
C LYS A 172 -6.90 -38.24 13.82
N ALA A 173 -7.62 -39.38 13.84
CA ALA A 173 -7.23 -40.58 13.08
C ALA A 173 -7.29 -40.37 11.57
N ASP A 174 -8.22 -39.57 11.06
CA ASP A 174 -8.30 -39.22 9.65
C ASP A 174 -7.22 -38.20 9.24
N CYS A 175 -6.87 -37.25 10.12
CA CYS A 175 -5.69 -36.38 9.90
C CYS A 175 -4.44 -37.23 9.62
N VAL A 176 -4.16 -38.21 10.50
CA VAL A 176 -3.00 -39.10 10.33
C VAL A 176 -3.10 -39.96 9.06
N ARG A 177 -4.30 -40.45 8.73
CA ARG A 177 -4.52 -41.33 7.58
C ARG A 177 -4.36 -40.62 6.23
N PHE A 178 -4.80 -39.37 6.11
CA PHE A 178 -4.74 -38.60 4.86
C PHE A 178 -3.51 -37.69 4.75
N PHE A 179 -3.02 -37.15 5.87
CA PHE A 179 -2.01 -36.07 5.90
C PHE A 179 -0.78 -36.40 6.77
N GLY A 180 -0.69 -37.61 7.33
CA GLY A 180 0.45 -38.05 8.15
C GLY A 180 0.44 -37.54 9.58
N VAL A 181 1.37 -38.06 10.40
CA VAL A 181 1.44 -37.82 11.85
C VAL A 181 1.81 -36.38 12.20
N GLU A 182 2.63 -35.74 11.36
CA GLU A 182 3.11 -34.36 11.53
C GLU A 182 1.97 -33.34 11.58
N SER A 183 0.86 -33.60 10.86
CA SER A 183 -0.33 -32.74 10.83
C SER A 183 -1.03 -32.52 12.18
N LEU A 184 -0.70 -33.30 13.22
CA LEU A 184 -1.24 -33.15 14.57
C LEU A 184 -0.33 -32.35 15.53
N GLN A 185 0.84 -31.91 15.07
CA GLN A 185 1.75 -31.10 15.89
C GLN A 185 1.22 -29.67 16.05
N PRO A 186 1.48 -28.99 17.19
CA PRO A 186 1.17 -27.57 17.34
C PRO A 186 2.05 -26.73 16.42
N ILE A 187 1.65 -25.49 16.15
CA ILE A 187 2.45 -24.53 15.39
C ILE A 187 3.74 -24.23 16.18
N THR A 188 4.88 -24.66 15.65
CA THR A 188 6.23 -24.33 16.17
C THR A 188 6.96 -23.33 15.29
N GLU A 189 6.66 -23.32 13.99
CA GLU A 189 7.28 -22.45 12.98
C GLU A 189 6.20 -21.71 12.18
N ASP A 190 6.57 -20.60 11.53
CA ASP A 190 5.63 -19.81 10.72
C ASP A 190 5.05 -20.60 9.54
N THR A 191 5.73 -21.66 9.10
CA THR A 191 5.37 -22.52 7.95
C THR A 191 4.66 -23.83 8.34
N SER A 192 4.53 -24.16 9.64
CA SER A 192 3.95 -25.44 10.08
C SER A 192 2.49 -25.60 9.60
N VAL A 193 2.15 -26.75 9.01
CA VAL A 193 0.80 -27.05 8.50
C VAL A 193 0.06 -27.95 9.49
N ILE A 194 -1.08 -27.49 10.00
CA ILE A 194 -1.88 -28.22 11.01
C ILE A 194 -3.16 -28.83 10.42
N CYS A 195 -3.67 -29.88 11.08
CA CYS A 195 -4.98 -30.46 10.80
C CYS A 195 -6.01 -30.05 11.86
N ASP A 196 -7.02 -29.28 11.45
CA ASP A 196 -8.16 -28.97 12.30
C ASP A 196 -9.27 -30.04 12.20
N THR A 197 -9.96 -30.23 13.32
CA THR A 197 -11.11 -31.14 13.47
C THR A 197 -12.38 -30.43 13.96
N GLN A 198 -12.32 -29.12 14.21
CA GLN A 198 -13.48 -28.34 14.64
C GLN A 198 -14.38 -27.95 13.46
N HIS A 199 -13.78 -27.53 12.34
CA HIS A 199 -14.50 -27.08 11.15
C HIS A 199 -14.98 -28.21 10.21
N SER A 200 -14.60 -29.46 10.46
CA SER A 200 -15.11 -30.65 9.74
C SER A 200 -16.23 -31.41 10.51
N LYS A 201 -16.82 -30.79 11.53
CA LYS A 201 -17.97 -31.36 12.26
C LYS A 201 -19.25 -31.15 11.44
N ILE A 202 -20.10 -32.19 11.42
CA ILE A 202 -21.35 -32.24 10.64
C ILE A 202 -22.41 -31.21 11.08
N VAL A 203 -22.35 -30.75 12.32
CA VAL A 203 -23.18 -29.66 12.84
C VAL A 203 -22.42 -28.35 12.66
N PRO A 204 -23.04 -27.27 12.14
CA PRO A 204 -24.41 -27.21 11.62
C PRO A 204 -24.55 -27.81 10.21
N LEU A 205 -25.78 -28.21 9.87
CA LEU A 205 -26.11 -28.91 8.61
C LEU A 205 -26.38 -27.98 7.41
N GLU A 206 -26.72 -26.73 7.66
CA GLU A 206 -26.87 -25.64 6.69
C GLU A 206 -26.18 -24.39 7.26
N ASN A 207 -25.77 -23.45 6.41
CA ASN A 207 -25.12 -22.19 6.82
C ASN A 207 -23.89 -22.41 7.72
N GLY A 208 -23.13 -23.47 7.48
CA GLY A 208 -21.95 -23.81 8.27
C GLY A 208 -20.78 -22.91 7.98
N GLU A 209 -20.27 -22.25 9.02
CA GLU A 209 -19.16 -21.31 8.93
C GLU A 209 -17.82 -22.01 9.18
N ILE A 210 -16.82 -21.57 8.42
CA ILE A 210 -15.42 -22.02 8.48
C ILE A 210 -14.55 -20.76 8.48
N VAL A 211 -13.77 -20.56 9.54
CA VAL A 211 -12.88 -19.42 9.68
C VAL A 211 -11.44 -19.92 9.81
N VAL A 212 -10.58 -19.51 8.89
CA VAL A 212 -9.18 -19.92 8.81
C VAL A 212 -8.31 -18.68 8.91
N SER A 213 -7.65 -18.47 10.05
CA SER A 213 -6.69 -17.38 10.21
C SER A 213 -5.27 -17.90 9.97
N LEU A 214 -4.55 -17.32 9.01
CA LEU A 214 -3.20 -17.74 8.65
C LEU A 214 -2.12 -17.17 9.59
N LEU A 215 -2.45 -16.09 10.31
CA LEU A 215 -1.57 -15.36 11.23
C LEU A 215 -1.76 -15.78 12.71
N PHE A 216 -2.91 -16.33 13.09
CA PHE A 216 -3.20 -16.65 14.49
C PHE A 216 -2.28 -17.75 15.05
N ASN A 217 -1.78 -17.56 16.27
CA ASN A 217 -0.80 -18.44 16.94
C ASN A 217 0.52 -18.68 16.18
N ARG A 218 0.86 -17.88 15.16
CA ARG A 218 2.19 -17.92 14.52
C ARG A 218 3.22 -17.14 15.37
N PRO A 219 4.43 -17.67 15.62
CA PRO A 219 5.45 -16.99 16.44
C PRO A 219 5.77 -15.55 15.98
N SER A 220 5.87 -15.33 14.67
CA SER A 220 6.23 -14.01 14.12
C SER A 220 5.03 -13.11 13.80
N ALA A 221 3.81 -13.46 14.23
CA ALA A 221 2.59 -12.69 13.89
C ALA A 221 2.66 -11.21 14.28
N ASN A 222 3.32 -10.91 15.40
CA ASN A 222 3.50 -9.55 15.91
C ASN A 222 4.60 -8.74 15.18
N ASP A 223 5.45 -9.40 14.37
CA ASP A 223 6.57 -8.76 13.64
C ASP A 223 6.61 -9.21 12.16
N PHE A 224 5.45 -9.10 11.51
CA PHE A 224 5.22 -9.55 10.12
C PHE A 224 6.24 -9.00 9.11
N PHE A 225 6.64 -7.74 9.24
CA PHE A 225 7.57 -7.09 8.30
C PHE A 225 9.03 -7.53 8.48
N ASN A 226 9.35 -8.23 9.55
CA ASN A 226 10.70 -8.71 9.82
C ASN A 226 10.89 -10.19 9.47
N SER A 227 9.84 -11.02 9.61
CA SER A 227 9.85 -12.44 9.24
C SER A 227 9.55 -12.63 7.74
N SER A 228 10.58 -13.05 6.97
CA SER A 228 10.40 -13.43 5.56
C SER A 228 9.55 -14.70 5.41
N SER A 229 9.71 -15.68 6.32
CA SER A 229 8.94 -16.93 6.31
C SER A 229 7.43 -16.70 6.43
N LEU A 230 7.00 -15.75 7.27
CA LEU A 230 5.57 -15.43 7.41
C LEU A 230 5.01 -14.64 6.20
N GLN A 231 5.85 -13.85 5.53
CA GLN A 231 5.48 -13.16 4.29
C GLN A 231 5.30 -14.15 3.14
N GLU A 232 6.22 -15.10 2.97
CA GLU A 232 6.11 -16.19 1.97
C GLU A 232 4.97 -17.16 2.28
N TRP A 233 4.70 -17.41 3.57
CA TRP A 233 3.55 -18.19 4.02
C TRP A 233 2.22 -17.56 3.58
N THR A 234 2.06 -16.25 3.81
CA THR A 234 0.82 -15.50 3.47
C THR A 234 0.69 -15.11 2.00
N ARG A 235 1.77 -15.22 1.20
CA ARG A 235 1.76 -14.90 -0.23
C ARG A 235 0.93 -15.92 -1.03
N ALA A 236 -0.04 -15.42 -1.80
CA ALA A 236 -0.77 -16.22 -2.78
C ALA A 236 -1.14 -15.43 -4.04
N THR A 237 -1.21 -16.14 -5.17
CA THR A 237 -1.80 -15.73 -6.46
C THR A 237 -3.12 -16.47 -6.71
N ASN A 238 -3.18 -17.76 -6.33
CA ASN A 238 -4.37 -18.59 -6.46
C ASN A 238 -4.65 -19.30 -5.13
N VAL A 239 -5.93 -19.47 -4.80
CA VAL A 239 -6.37 -20.20 -3.60
C VAL A 239 -7.26 -21.36 -4.04
N ARG A 240 -6.95 -22.58 -3.57
CA ARG A 240 -7.66 -23.81 -3.95
C ARG A 240 -8.24 -24.52 -2.72
N PHE A 241 -9.53 -24.77 -2.78
CA PHE A 241 -10.25 -25.64 -1.86
C PHE A 241 -10.29 -27.03 -2.49
N ARG A 242 -9.55 -27.97 -1.91
CA ARG A 242 -9.47 -29.35 -2.38
C ARG A 242 -10.29 -30.26 -1.48
N PHE A 243 -11.52 -30.52 -1.88
CA PHE A 243 -12.42 -31.43 -1.17
C PHE A 243 -12.07 -32.88 -1.53
N LEU A 244 -11.88 -33.73 -0.51
CA LEU A 244 -11.48 -35.14 -0.68
C LEU A 244 -12.58 -36.11 -0.25
N ARG A 245 -13.41 -35.73 0.73
CA ARG A 245 -14.50 -36.57 1.24
C ARG A 245 -15.64 -35.76 1.83
N THR A 246 -16.85 -36.03 1.33
CA THR A 246 -18.11 -35.50 1.86
C THR A 246 -18.34 -35.99 3.29
N LYS A 247 -19.05 -35.19 4.09
CA LYS A 247 -19.37 -35.57 5.46
C LYS A 247 -20.65 -36.41 5.50
N ASN A 248 -20.55 -37.67 5.92
CA ASN A 248 -21.69 -38.58 6.05
C ASN A 248 -22.16 -38.76 7.50
N LEU A 249 -23.37 -39.29 7.65
CA LEU A 249 -23.92 -39.77 8.93
C LEU A 249 -23.55 -41.23 9.12
N LEU A 250 -23.23 -41.62 10.37
CA LEU A 250 -22.72 -42.96 10.67
C LEU A 250 -23.71 -44.07 10.26
N GLY A 251 -25.02 -43.85 10.45
CA GLY A 251 -26.08 -44.78 10.02
C GLY A 251 -26.30 -44.86 8.50
N HIS A 252 -25.77 -43.90 7.72
CA HIS A 252 -25.86 -43.91 6.25
C HIS A 252 -24.61 -44.51 5.58
N LEU A 253 -23.57 -44.85 6.35
CA LEU A 253 -22.25 -45.21 5.81
C LEU A 253 -22.31 -46.44 4.88
N MET A 254 -23.04 -47.47 5.28
CA MET A 254 -23.29 -48.68 4.46
C MET A 254 -24.11 -48.42 3.19
N ALA A 255 -25.05 -47.47 3.23
CA ALA A 255 -25.88 -47.12 2.08
C ALA A 255 -25.11 -46.25 1.06
N VAL A 256 -24.20 -45.39 1.54
CA VAL A 256 -23.26 -44.65 0.67
C VAL A 256 -22.26 -45.60 0.01
N GLU A 257 -21.72 -46.58 0.75
CA GLU A 257 -20.81 -47.60 0.20
C GLU A 257 -21.49 -48.49 -0.86
N ARG A 258 -22.79 -48.79 -0.69
CA ARG A 258 -23.63 -49.49 -1.68
C ARG A 258 -24.19 -48.60 -2.80
N GLN A 259 -23.87 -47.31 -2.81
CA GLN A 259 -24.35 -46.33 -3.79
C GLN A 259 -25.89 -46.22 -3.92
N ASP A 260 -26.63 -46.33 -2.81
CA ASP A 260 -28.10 -46.18 -2.83
C ASP A 260 -28.49 -44.74 -3.27
N PRO A 261 -29.25 -44.56 -4.38
CA PRO A 261 -29.65 -43.23 -4.84
C PRO A 261 -30.51 -42.46 -3.84
N SER A 262 -31.23 -43.14 -2.94
CA SER A 262 -32.08 -42.54 -1.90
C SER A 262 -31.29 -41.84 -0.80
N VAL A 263 -30.01 -42.18 -0.67
CA VAL A 263 -29.07 -41.65 0.34
C VAL A 263 -27.99 -40.80 -0.32
N THR A 264 -27.42 -41.26 -1.44
CA THR A 264 -26.34 -40.55 -2.15
C THR A 264 -26.76 -39.23 -2.80
N ARG A 265 -28.06 -39.03 -3.10
CA ARG A 265 -28.62 -37.72 -3.51
C ARG A 265 -28.54 -36.62 -2.45
N ARG A 266 -28.25 -36.98 -1.19
CA ARG A 266 -28.13 -36.02 -0.06
C ARG A 266 -26.71 -35.54 0.17
N TYR A 267 -25.72 -36.11 -0.51
CA TYR A 267 -24.31 -35.80 -0.28
C TYR A 267 -23.70 -35.10 -1.49
N PHE A 268 -23.37 -33.82 -1.28
CA PHE A 268 -22.73 -32.89 -2.22
C PHE A 268 -22.10 -31.75 -1.39
N TYR A 269 -21.36 -30.86 -2.04
CA TYR A 269 -20.84 -29.63 -1.46
C TYR A 269 -21.64 -28.43 -1.97
N SER A 270 -21.90 -27.45 -1.11
CA SER A 270 -22.53 -26.18 -1.47
C SER A 270 -21.90 -25.03 -0.71
N ILE A 271 -21.55 -23.95 -1.41
CA ILE A 271 -20.88 -22.79 -0.81
C ILE A 271 -21.58 -21.52 -1.27
N LYS A 272 -21.97 -20.72 -0.29
CA LYS A 272 -22.75 -19.49 -0.43
C LYS A 272 -21.85 -18.26 -0.57
N ASP A 273 -20.77 -18.24 0.20
CA ASP A 273 -19.86 -17.10 0.28
C ASP A 273 -18.45 -17.58 0.64
N ILE A 274 -17.46 -17.02 -0.03
CA ILE A 274 -16.02 -17.17 0.20
C ILE A 274 -15.44 -15.77 0.25
N SER A 275 -15.04 -15.34 1.44
CA SER A 275 -14.36 -14.07 1.67
C SER A 275 -12.90 -14.32 2.02
N ILE A 276 -11.98 -13.82 1.20
CA ILE A 276 -10.53 -13.95 1.40
C ILE A 276 -10.01 -12.59 1.86
N GLY A 277 -9.82 -12.44 3.18
CA GLY A 277 -9.30 -11.21 3.75
C GLY A 277 -7.79 -11.07 3.50
N GLY A 278 -7.40 -10.09 2.69
CA GLY A 278 -6.00 -9.85 2.36
C GLY A 278 -5.72 -8.42 1.92
N ARG A 279 -4.45 -8.13 1.56
CA ARG A 279 -3.98 -6.80 1.15
C ARG A 279 -2.93 -6.88 0.04
N CYS A 280 -2.81 -5.81 -0.74
CA CYS A 280 -1.81 -5.67 -1.79
C CYS A 280 -0.37 -5.73 -1.25
N ARG A 281 0.55 -6.29 -2.05
CA ARG A 281 1.97 -6.41 -1.71
C ARG A 281 2.74 -5.16 -2.15
N CYS A 282 2.82 -4.16 -1.28
CA CYS A 282 3.51 -2.89 -1.55
C CYS A 282 4.80 -2.68 -0.72
N ASN A 283 5.35 -3.76 -0.13
CA ASN A 283 6.61 -3.82 0.64
C ASN A 283 6.83 -2.73 1.73
N GLY A 284 5.76 -2.10 2.24
CA GLY A 284 5.83 -1.04 3.25
C GLY A 284 5.91 0.40 2.70
N HIS A 285 5.73 0.58 1.39
CA HIS A 285 5.88 1.88 0.69
C HIS A 285 4.60 2.40 0.03
N ALA A 286 3.44 1.79 0.21
CA ALA A 286 2.15 2.35 -0.24
C ALA A 286 1.02 2.07 0.76
N ASP A 287 0.15 3.07 0.91
CA ASP A 287 -1.05 3.08 1.75
C ASP A 287 -2.31 2.65 0.98
N LEU A 288 -2.26 2.69 -0.34
CA LEU A 288 -3.36 2.31 -1.24
C LEU A 288 -2.84 1.53 -2.45
N CYS A 289 -3.69 0.65 -2.99
CA CYS A 289 -3.57 0.09 -4.32
C CYS A 289 -4.85 0.37 -5.11
N ASP A 290 -4.73 0.66 -6.40
CA ASP A 290 -5.80 1.24 -7.22
C ASP A 290 -5.82 0.60 -8.62
N ILE A 291 -6.95 0.73 -9.33
CA ILE A 291 -7.11 0.20 -10.70
C ILE A 291 -6.58 1.25 -11.68
N THR A 292 -5.30 1.15 -12.05
CA THR A 292 -4.65 2.14 -12.92
C THR A 292 -4.52 1.72 -14.38
N ASP A 293 -4.72 0.44 -14.71
CA ASP A 293 -4.63 -0.06 -16.09
C ASP A 293 -6.02 -0.11 -16.75
N PRO A 294 -6.30 0.69 -17.79
CA PRO A 294 -7.60 0.66 -18.47
C PRO A 294 -7.85 -0.62 -19.29
N ASN A 295 -6.85 -1.49 -19.44
CA ASN A 295 -6.92 -2.71 -20.25
C ASN A 295 -7.17 -3.98 -19.41
N ASP A 296 -6.89 -3.95 -18.10
CA ASP A 296 -7.14 -5.07 -17.17
C ASP A 296 -7.58 -4.56 -15.79
N SER A 297 -8.89 -4.55 -15.57
CA SER A 297 -9.53 -4.09 -14.34
C SER A 297 -9.26 -4.98 -13.11
N TYR A 298 -8.65 -6.15 -13.29
CA TYR A 298 -8.40 -7.10 -12.20
C TYR A 298 -7.05 -6.86 -11.50
N LYS A 299 -6.15 -6.09 -12.12
CA LYS A 299 -4.81 -5.82 -11.58
C LYS A 299 -4.80 -4.52 -10.75
N LEU A 300 -4.30 -4.60 -9.52
CA LEU A 300 -4.25 -3.45 -8.59
C LEU A 300 -2.80 -3.01 -8.41
N LEU A 301 -2.50 -1.78 -8.83
CA LEU A 301 -1.15 -1.20 -8.74
C LEU A 301 -0.97 -0.48 -7.41
N CYS A 302 0.15 -0.69 -6.73
CA CYS A 302 0.49 0.08 -5.52
C CYS A 302 0.76 1.55 -5.87
N ARG A 303 0.16 2.49 -5.11
CA ARG A 303 0.47 3.92 -5.21
C ARG A 303 1.75 4.22 -4.42
N CYS A 304 2.89 3.91 -5.01
CA CYS A 304 4.17 3.96 -4.32
C CYS A 304 4.54 5.38 -3.83
N GLN A 305 4.94 5.44 -2.56
CA GLN A 305 5.52 6.59 -1.88
C GLN A 305 7.01 6.28 -1.58
N HIS A 306 7.64 6.99 -0.64
CA HIS A 306 9.04 6.76 -0.24
C HIS A 306 10.06 6.80 -1.40
N HIS A 307 9.73 7.51 -2.49
CA HIS A 307 10.44 7.52 -3.79
C HIS A 307 10.73 6.12 -4.36
N THR A 308 9.84 5.17 -4.10
CA THR A 308 9.85 3.84 -4.72
C THR A 308 8.95 3.80 -5.95
N CYS A 309 9.29 2.93 -6.89
CA CYS A 309 8.64 2.77 -8.18
C CYS A 309 8.47 1.26 -8.49
N GLY A 310 7.60 0.92 -9.44
CA GLY A 310 7.27 -0.47 -9.81
C GLY A 310 5.92 -0.94 -9.24
N PRO A 311 5.31 -2.01 -9.78
CA PRO A 311 3.97 -2.46 -9.40
C PRO A 311 3.79 -2.78 -7.91
N ASN A 312 4.84 -3.27 -7.26
CA ASN A 312 4.85 -3.66 -5.85
C ASN A 312 5.76 -2.72 -5.01
N CYS A 313 6.18 -1.59 -5.58
CA CYS A 313 7.16 -0.67 -4.98
C CYS A 313 8.52 -1.33 -4.69
N GLU A 314 8.96 -2.23 -5.58
CA GLU A 314 10.10 -3.11 -5.41
C GLU A 314 11.46 -2.55 -5.86
N LYS A 315 11.51 -1.29 -6.32
CA LYS A 315 12.73 -0.58 -6.68
C LYS A 315 12.64 0.91 -6.32
N CYS A 316 13.77 1.60 -6.29
CA CYS A 316 13.77 3.06 -6.22
C CYS A 316 13.34 3.69 -7.55
N CYS A 317 12.87 4.93 -7.51
CA CYS A 317 12.61 5.72 -8.70
C CYS A 317 13.92 6.29 -9.28
N PRO A 318 14.01 6.54 -10.60
CA PRO A 318 15.20 7.11 -11.22
C PRO A 318 15.63 8.42 -10.54
N GLY A 319 16.92 8.56 -10.25
CA GLY A 319 17.48 9.69 -9.48
C GLY A 319 17.46 9.51 -7.97
N PHE A 320 16.74 8.52 -7.43
CA PHE A 320 16.64 8.18 -6.00
C PHE A 320 17.40 6.90 -5.63
N GLU A 321 18.52 6.66 -6.30
CA GLU A 321 19.28 5.41 -6.25
C GLU A 321 20.56 5.52 -5.39
N GLN A 322 20.58 6.39 -4.36
CA GLN A 322 21.76 6.56 -3.50
C GLN A 322 22.07 5.30 -2.67
N LYS A 323 21.04 4.59 -2.20
CA LYS A 323 21.15 3.43 -1.29
C LYS A 323 20.39 2.24 -1.88
N ALA A 324 20.90 1.03 -1.66
CA ALA A 324 20.24 -0.20 -2.13
C ALA A 324 18.80 -0.28 -1.62
N TRP A 325 17.85 -0.53 -2.54
CA TRP A 325 16.44 -0.66 -2.17
C TRP A 325 16.24 -1.74 -1.10
N SER A 326 15.42 -1.43 -0.09
CA SER A 326 14.99 -2.41 0.91
C SER A 326 13.57 -2.15 1.39
N GLN A 327 12.86 -3.22 1.76
CA GLN A 327 11.51 -3.13 2.33
C GLN A 327 11.47 -2.28 3.61
N SER A 328 10.46 -1.43 3.76
CA SER A 328 10.28 -0.60 4.95
C SER A 328 9.82 -1.45 6.15
N LYS A 329 10.61 -1.49 7.22
CA LYS A 329 10.31 -2.24 8.46
C LYS A 329 9.93 -1.28 9.59
N HIS A 330 9.12 -1.75 10.54
CA HIS A 330 8.65 -0.94 11.67
C HIS A 330 9.79 -0.33 12.53
N ASN A 331 10.90 -1.06 12.68
CA ASN A 331 12.10 -0.58 13.39
C ASN A 331 13.18 0.01 12.47
N LYS A 332 13.03 -0.10 11.14
CA LYS A 332 13.97 0.43 10.14
C LYS A 332 13.18 0.84 8.90
N LEU A 333 12.66 2.06 8.96
CA LEU A 333 12.01 2.73 7.83
C LEU A 333 13.03 2.87 6.70
N PHE A 334 12.62 2.56 5.47
CA PHE A 334 13.44 2.77 4.29
C PHE A 334 12.73 3.71 3.31
N VAL A 335 13.46 4.73 2.88
CA VAL A 335 13.06 5.71 1.88
C VAL A 335 14.18 5.79 0.86
N CYS A 336 13.85 5.72 -0.42
CA CYS A 336 14.83 5.91 -1.48
C CYS A 336 15.30 7.37 -1.46
N GLU A 337 16.61 7.55 -1.38
CA GLU A 337 17.27 8.83 -1.16
C GLU A 337 17.82 9.36 -2.50
N PRO A 338 17.61 10.65 -2.85
CA PRO A 338 18.16 11.23 -4.06
C PRO A 338 19.69 11.18 -4.06
N CYS A 339 20.29 10.86 -5.20
CA CYS A 339 21.75 10.88 -5.32
C CYS A 339 22.29 12.32 -5.24
N ASN A 340 23.38 12.52 -4.50
CA ASN A 340 23.99 13.84 -4.40
C ASN A 340 24.93 14.10 -5.58
N CYS A 341 24.40 14.70 -6.65
CA CYS A 341 25.17 15.12 -7.83
C CYS A 341 25.47 16.62 -7.85
N PHE A 342 25.34 17.33 -6.71
CA PHE A 342 25.50 18.78 -6.56
C PHE A 342 24.75 19.64 -7.61
N GLY A 343 23.61 19.17 -8.13
CA GLY A 343 22.84 19.83 -9.20
C GLY A 343 23.39 19.63 -10.62
N HIS A 344 24.60 19.07 -10.77
CA HIS A 344 25.23 18.83 -12.07
C HIS A 344 24.67 17.61 -12.81
N SER A 345 23.90 16.73 -12.16
CA SER A 345 23.11 15.70 -12.83
C SER A 345 21.81 15.39 -12.09
N ASP A 346 20.80 14.97 -12.85
CA ASP A 346 19.48 14.53 -12.39
C ASP A 346 19.31 12.99 -12.53
N GLN A 347 20.36 12.29 -12.95
CA GLN A 347 20.36 10.83 -13.18
C GLN A 347 21.53 10.18 -12.46
N CYS A 348 21.25 9.07 -11.78
CA CYS A 348 22.25 8.24 -11.12
C CYS A 348 21.86 6.76 -11.20
N GLU A 349 22.84 5.89 -10.96
CA GLU A 349 22.68 4.43 -10.87
C GLU A 349 23.34 3.92 -9.58
N TYR A 350 22.69 2.98 -8.88
CA TYR A 350 23.26 2.36 -7.70
C TYR A 350 24.37 1.34 -8.02
N SER A 351 25.54 1.47 -7.39
CA SER A 351 26.66 0.54 -7.53
C SER A 351 27.09 -0.06 -6.18
N GLU A 352 26.92 -1.37 -6.02
CA GLU A 352 27.27 -2.09 -4.79
C GLU A 352 28.76 -2.01 -4.44
N THR A 353 29.65 -2.02 -5.45
CA THR A 353 31.10 -1.90 -5.21
C THR A 353 31.50 -0.54 -4.67
N ILE A 354 30.76 0.53 -5.01
CA ILE A 354 30.97 1.90 -4.51
C ILE A 354 30.44 2.04 -3.08
N ASP A 355 29.30 1.43 -2.76
CA ASP A 355 28.74 1.41 -1.39
C ASP A 355 29.66 0.65 -0.42
N GLN A 356 30.11 -0.55 -0.79
CA GLN A 356 31.06 -1.33 0.01
C GLN A 356 32.39 -0.58 0.26
N GLN A 357 32.81 0.28 -0.67
CA GLN A 357 34.02 1.11 -0.55
C GLN A 357 33.77 2.49 0.11
N ARG A 358 32.49 2.87 0.33
CA ARG A 358 32.07 4.18 0.85
C ARG A 358 32.67 5.35 0.06
N LEU A 359 32.49 5.33 -1.26
CA LEU A 359 33.03 6.36 -2.16
C LEU A 359 31.98 7.33 -2.71
N SER A 360 30.68 7.04 -2.56
CA SER A 360 29.61 7.99 -2.88
C SER A 360 29.24 8.83 -1.66
N LEU A 361 29.01 10.11 -1.90
CA LEU A 361 28.49 11.08 -0.93
C LEU A 361 26.95 11.11 -0.96
N ASP A 362 26.32 11.17 0.20
CA ASP A 362 24.87 11.32 0.36
C ASP A 362 24.44 12.79 0.41
N ILE A 363 23.13 13.08 0.54
CA ILE A 363 22.64 14.49 0.60
C ILE A 363 22.94 15.19 1.93
N HIS A 364 23.34 14.43 2.95
CA HIS A 364 23.70 14.92 4.28
C HIS A 364 25.20 15.25 4.39
N GLY A 365 26.00 14.89 3.39
CA GLY A 365 27.44 15.13 3.32
C GLY A 365 28.28 14.01 3.92
N GLU A 366 27.69 12.85 4.18
CA GLU A 366 28.37 11.64 4.66
C GLU A 366 28.68 10.70 3.49
N TYR A 367 29.76 9.92 3.62
CA TYR A 367 30.13 8.91 2.62
C TYR A 367 29.35 7.60 2.88
N GLU A 368 28.06 7.61 2.55
CA GLU A 368 27.13 6.49 2.69
C GLU A 368 26.31 6.28 1.40
N GLY A 369 26.24 5.03 0.93
CA GLY A 369 25.55 4.68 -0.32
C GLY A 369 26.49 4.43 -1.50
N GLY A 370 25.88 4.01 -2.61
CA GLY A 370 26.53 3.57 -3.83
C GLY A 370 26.08 4.33 -5.09
N GLY A 371 25.33 5.43 -4.95
CA GLY A 371 24.83 6.20 -6.08
C GLY A 371 25.97 6.80 -6.90
N VAL A 372 25.99 6.54 -8.21
CA VAL A 372 26.95 7.11 -9.17
C VAL A 372 26.20 8.01 -10.15
N CYS A 373 26.57 9.29 -10.20
CA CYS A 373 25.97 10.28 -11.08
C CYS A 373 26.36 10.02 -12.55
N GLN A 374 25.36 10.10 -13.44
CA GLN A 374 25.52 9.88 -14.87
C GLN A 374 25.51 11.23 -15.60
N ASN A 375 26.38 11.41 -16.60
CA ASN A 375 26.43 12.62 -17.46
C ASN A 375 26.51 13.96 -16.67
N CYS A 376 27.53 14.11 -15.82
CA CYS A 376 27.80 15.36 -15.10
C CYS A 376 27.89 16.59 -16.03
N ARG A 377 27.23 17.68 -15.66
CA ARG A 377 27.25 18.99 -16.35
C ARG A 377 28.40 19.87 -15.81
N ASP A 378 28.53 21.08 -16.35
CA ASP A 378 29.35 22.17 -15.79
C ASP A 378 30.86 21.86 -15.61
N HIS A 379 31.42 21.05 -16.51
CA HIS A 379 32.83 20.59 -16.47
C HIS A 379 33.23 19.87 -15.17
N THR A 380 32.26 19.23 -14.53
CA THR A 380 32.44 18.36 -13.37
C THR A 380 32.48 16.88 -13.78
N ARG A 381 33.11 16.05 -12.94
CA ARG A 381 33.23 14.58 -13.08
C ARG A 381 33.37 13.93 -11.71
N GLY A 382 33.56 12.61 -11.70
CA GLY A 382 33.65 11.81 -10.48
C GLY A 382 32.28 11.27 -10.02
N ILE A 383 32.27 10.47 -8.97
CA ILE A 383 31.09 9.69 -8.52
C ILE A 383 29.88 10.60 -8.23
N ASN A 384 30.13 11.76 -7.61
CA ASN A 384 29.12 12.73 -7.22
C ASN A 384 29.18 14.01 -8.05
N CYS A 385 29.84 14.01 -9.21
CA CYS A 385 30.19 15.25 -9.93
C CYS A 385 31.03 16.22 -9.05
N ASN A 386 31.91 15.68 -8.20
CA ASN A 386 32.65 16.37 -7.15
C ASN A 386 34.15 16.55 -7.44
N GLN A 387 34.53 16.51 -8.71
CA GLN A 387 35.88 16.75 -9.23
C GLN A 387 35.76 17.56 -10.51
N CYS A 388 36.77 18.36 -10.86
CA CYS A 388 36.78 19.03 -12.17
C CYS A 388 37.36 18.15 -13.26
N GLU A 389 36.88 18.33 -14.50
CA GLU A 389 37.50 17.76 -15.71
C GLU A 389 38.95 18.24 -15.87
N ASP A 390 39.77 17.47 -16.60
CA ASP A 390 41.19 17.82 -16.79
C ASP A 390 41.32 19.19 -17.50
N GLY A 391 42.24 20.03 -17.02
CA GLY A 391 42.36 21.44 -17.45
C GLY A 391 41.46 22.44 -16.69
N TYR A 392 40.60 21.98 -15.77
CA TYR A 392 39.82 22.81 -14.87
C TYR A 392 40.18 22.55 -13.40
N TYR A 393 39.95 23.53 -12.53
CA TYR A 393 40.14 23.41 -11.09
C TYR A 393 39.04 24.15 -10.32
N ARG A 394 38.85 23.75 -9.06
CA ARG A 394 38.00 24.45 -8.11
C ARG A 394 38.82 25.49 -7.34
N PRO A 395 38.53 26.80 -7.44
CA PRO A 395 39.20 27.82 -6.64
C PRO A 395 38.80 27.76 -5.17
N GLU A 396 39.69 28.22 -4.28
CA GLU A 396 39.43 28.24 -2.84
C GLU A 396 38.24 29.16 -2.49
N GLY A 397 37.20 28.59 -1.86
CA GLY A 397 35.97 29.30 -1.45
C GLY A 397 34.71 29.00 -2.27
N TYR A 398 34.81 28.40 -3.45
CA TYR A 398 33.63 27.98 -4.24
C TYR A 398 33.01 26.68 -3.68
N LEU A 399 31.68 26.57 -3.68
CA LEU A 399 30.93 25.40 -3.19
C LEU A 399 30.48 24.54 -4.36
N TRP A 400 30.63 23.20 -4.27
CA TRP A 400 30.29 22.25 -5.34
C TRP A 400 28.89 22.40 -5.95
N ASN A 401 27.93 23.04 -5.28
CA ASN A 401 26.56 23.28 -5.78
C ASN A 401 26.42 24.51 -6.70
N GLN A 402 27.52 25.21 -7.07
CA GLN A 402 27.47 26.36 -7.98
C GLN A 402 27.79 25.92 -9.42
N THR A 403 27.10 26.49 -10.40
CA THR A 403 27.29 26.13 -11.83
C THR A 403 28.63 26.59 -12.41
N ASP A 404 29.41 27.38 -11.69
CA ASP A 404 30.70 27.95 -12.09
C ASP A 404 31.90 27.46 -11.24
N VAL A 405 31.73 26.33 -10.53
CA VAL A 405 32.75 25.74 -9.64
C VAL A 405 34.06 25.42 -10.33
N CYS A 406 34.00 24.79 -11.49
CA CYS A 406 35.17 24.36 -12.24
C CYS A 406 35.60 25.48 -13.19
N GLN A 407 36.62 26.22 -12.76
CA GLN A 407 37.21 27.30 -13.55
C GLN A 407 38.43 26.80 -14.35
N PRO A 408 38.65 27.29 -15.57
CA PRO A 408 39.75 26.82 -16.41
C PRO A 408 41.10 27.19 -15.79
N CYS A 409 42.03 26.23 -15.76
CA CYS A 409 43.40 26.46 -15.31
C CYS A 409 44.09 27.52 -16.17
N GLN A 410 44.64 28.58 -15.56
CA GLN A 410 45.35 29.65 -16.28
C GLN A 410 46.79 29.25 -16.67
N CYS A 411 46.97 28.01 -17.11
CA CYS A 411 48.27 27.36 -17.34
C CYS A 411 48.67 27.36 -18.81
N ASN A 412 48.46 28.48 -19.51
CA ASN A 412 48.78 28.68 -20.93
C ASN A 412 50.30 28.73 -21.25
N ASP A 413 51.17 28.43 -20.29
CA ASP A 413 52.61 28.43 -20.47
C ASP A 413 53.14 27.01 -20.73
N HIS A 414 54.00 26.87 -21.74
CA HIS A 414 54.62 25.62 -22.17
C HIS A 414 55.35 24.80 -21.09
N ARG A 415 55.66 25.39 -19.93
CA ARG A 415 56.30 24.74 -18.78
C ARG A 415 55.34 23.87 -17.96
N PHE A 416 54.02 24.05 -18.13
CA PHE A 416 52.99 23.35 -17.37
C PHE A 416 52.27 22.28 -18.19
N THR A 417 51.72 21.25 -17.54
CA THR A 417 50.96 20.17 -18.22
C THR A 417 49.65 20.67 -18.84
N GLY A 418 49.14 21.80 -18.34
CA GLY A 418 47.80 22.33 -18.63
C GLY A 418 46.84 22.12 -17.43
N ASN A 419 47.17 21.16 -16.56
CA ASN A 419 46.50 20.95 -15.28
C ASN A 419 47.05 21.87 -14.20
N CYS A 420 46.26 22.08 -13.15
CA CYS A 420 46.63 22.86 -11.99
C CYS A 420 46.08 22.27 -10.69
N ALA A 421 46.77 22.54 -9.59
CA ALA A 421 46.41 22.03 -8.28
C ALA A 421 45.12 22.68 -7.76
N GLU A 422 44.24 21.87 -7.18
CA GLU A 422 42.98 22.32 -6.59
C GLU A 422 43.20 23.39 -5.50
N GLY A 423 42.21 24.28 -5.34
CA GLY A 423 42.24 25.43 -4.43
C GLY A 423 43.13 26.57 -4.92
N SER A 424 44.42 26.29 -5.12
CA SER A 424 45.45 27.29 -5.44
C SER A 424 45.53 27.70 -6.91
N GLY A 425 45.09 26.83 -7.83
CA GLY A 425 45.30 27.03 -9.27
C GLY A 425 46.78 26.95 -9.68
N ALA A 426 47.66 26.46 -8.80
CA ALA A 426 49.09 26.36 -9.08
C ALA A 426 49.34 25.30 -10.17
N CYS A 427 49.84 25.74 -11.32
CA CYS A 427 50.03 24.90 -12.49
C CYS A 427 51.04 23.77 -12.24
N GLU A 428 50.68 22.55 -12.67
CA GLU A 428 51.55 21.39 -12.53
C GLU A 428 52.72 21.48 -13.54
N CYS A 429 53.96 21.36 -13.06
CA CYS A 429 55.14 21.31 -13.93
C CYS A 429 55.08 20.09 -14.85
N ARG A 430 55.42 20.28 -16.13
CA ARG A 430 55.78 19.11 -16.96
C ARG A 430 57.04 18.46 -16.42
N GLN A 431 57.23 17.17 -16.73
CA GLN A 431 58.29 16.32 -16.19
C GLN A 431 59.72 16.86 -16.43
N GLU A 432 59.91 17.73 -17.42
CA GLU A 432 61.19 18.37 -17.75
C GLU A 432 61.59 19.51 -16.78
N TYR A 433 60.67 19.97 -15.91
CA TYR A 433 60.85 21.10 -15.00
C TYR A 433 60.75 20.67 -13.52
N SER A 434 61.42 21.38 -12.62
CA SER A 434 61.41 21.07 -11.19
C SER A 434 60.23 21.72 -10.44
N PRO A 435 59.37 20.96 -9.73
CA PRO A 435 58.40 21.52 -8.80
C PRO A 435 59.08 22.31 -7.65
N PRO A 436 58.42 23.32 -7.04
CA PRO A 436 57.01 23.71 -7.23
C PRO A 436 56.78 24.91 -8.16
N LEU A 437 57.81 25.69 -8.50
CA LEU A 437 57.67 26.91 -9.31
C LEU A 437 57.96 26.69 -10.81
N CYS A 438 58.40 25.50 -11.19
CA CYS A 438 58.81 25.12 -12.55
C CYS A 438 59.88 26.08 -13.11
N ASP A 439 60.72 26.63 -12.23
CA ASP A 439 61.70 27.70 -12.49
C ASP A 439 63.13 27.18 -12.75
N SER A 440 63.31 25.85 -12.71
CA SER A 440 64.54 25.18 -13.11
C SER A 440 64.22 23.84 -13.80
N CYS A 441 65.22 23.19 -14.40
CA CYS A 441 65.03 21.91 -15.08
C CYS A 441 65.14 20.73 -14.10
N SER A 442 64.36 19.68 -14.34
CA SER A 442 64.41 18.44 -13.56
C SER A 442 65.71 17.66 -13.85
N TYR A 443 66.04 16.70 -12.98
CA TYR A 443 67.30 15.95 -13.10
C TYR A 443 67.38 15.17 -14.42
N GLY A 444 68.44 15.42 -15.20
CA GLY A 444 68.59 14.88 -16.55
C GLY A 444 68.02 15.77 -17.66
N TYR A 445 67.53 16.97 -17.33
CA TYR A 445 67.10 18.01 -18.27
C TYR A 445 67.91 19.31 -18.04
N PHE A 446 68.04 20.14 -19.07
CA PHE A 446 68.82 21.40 -19.02
C PHE A 446 68.18 22.50 -19.88
N GLY A 447 68.57 23.77 -19.64
CA GLY A 447 68.25 24.87 -20.55
C GLY A 447 66.99 25.69 -20.22
N TYR A 448 66.71 25.92 -18.94
CA TYR A 448 65.62 26.79 -18.49
C TYR A 448 65.66 28.17 -19.22
N PRO A 449 64.55 28.69 -19.78
CA PRO A 449 63.15 28.28 -19.56
C PRO A 449 62.58 27.19 -20.50
N GLN A 450 63.38 26.59 -21.39
CA GLN A 450 62.94 25.47 -22.24
C GLN A 450 63.75 24.22 -21.91
N CYS A 451 63.33 23.49 -20.87
CA CYS A 451 64.06 22.33 -20.37
C CYS A 451 63.99 21.15 -21.35
N ARG A 452 65.16 20.62 -21.73
CA ARG A 452 65.33 19.54 -22.71
C ARG A 452 66.16 18.40 -22.13
N PRO A 453 65.89 17.13 -22.48
CA PRO A 453 66.62 15.99 -21.92
C PRO A 453 68.10 15.98 -22.33
N CYS A 454 68.97 15.44 -21.46
CA CYS A 454 70.40 15.25 -21.72
C CYS A 454 70.63 14.05 -22.66
N GLU A 455 70.74 14.29 -23.98
CA GLU A 455 70.88 13.26 -25.02
C GLU A 455 72.31 12.66 -25.16
N CYS A 456 73.08 12.52 -24.08
CA CYS A 456 74.50 12.15 -24.10
C CYS A 456 74.79 10.79 -24.79
N PHE A 457 76.00 10.59 -25.35
CA PHE A 457 76.47 9.32 -25.93
C PHE A 457 77.09 8.41 -24.86
N LEU A 458 76.48 7.27 -24.55
CA LEU A 458 77.01 6.39 -23.50
C LEU A 458 78.45 5.91 -23.76
N ASN A 459 78.86 5.72 -25.03
CA ASN A 459 80.25 5.34 -25.35
C ASN A 459 81.23 6.53 -25.37
N GLY A 460 80.76 7.76 -25.61
CA GLY A 460 81.58 8.97 -25.71
C GLY A 460 81.66 9.81 -24.42
N THR A 461 80.75 9.59 -23.47
CA THR A 461 80.53 10.45 -22.28
C THR A 461 81.01 9.78 -20.99
N ARG A 462 81.39 10.59 -19.99
CA ARG A 462 81.67 10.16 -18.61
C ARG A 462 80.44 10.29 -17.69
N GLY A 463 79.31 9.68 -18.07
CA GLY A 463 78.06 9.66 -17.28
C GLY A 463 76.79 9.89 -18.11
N TYR A 464 75.64 9.97 -17.42
CA TYR A 464 74.31 10.27 -18.01
C TYR A 464 73.67 11.48 -17.29
N HIS A 465 74.42 12.57 -17.22
CA HIS A 465 73.95 13.89 -16.78
C HIS A 465 74.70 14.96 -17.57
N CYS A 466 74.13 16.16 -17.66
CA CYS A 466 74.71 17.28 -18.38
C CYS A 466 74.50 18.59 -17.59
N GLU A 467 75.29 19.61 -17.89
CA GLU A 467 75.30 20.89 -17.16
C GLU A 467 73.96 21.63 -17.22
N ALA A 468 73.42 22.13 -16.10
CA ALA A 468 72.03 22.60 -16.00
C ALA A 468 71.67 23.79 -16.92
N THR A 469 72.62 24.69 -17.20
CA THR A 469 72.46 25.85 -18.10
C THR A 469 73.01 25.57 -19.49
N GLY A 470 74.24 25.06 -19.57
CA GLY A 470 74.96 24.81 -20.83
C GLY A 470 74.59 23.51 -21.55
N GLY A 471 73.98 22.54 -20.85
CA GLY A 471 73.64 21.20 -21.33
C GLY A 471 74.83 20.34 -21.74
N GLN A 472 76.05 20.68 -21.32
CA GLN A 472 77.26 20.01 -21.76
C GLN A 472 77.43 18.66 -21.05
N CYS A 473 77.53 17.59 -21.83
CA CYS A 473 77.94 16.27 -21.37
C CYS A 473 79.49 16.19 -21.31
N PRO A 474 80.09 15.47 -20.35
CA PRO A 474 81.55 15.38 -20.22
C PRO A 474 82.18 14.36 -21.19
N CYS A 475 82.81 14.82 -22.27
CA CYS A 475 83.25 14.00 -23.40
C CYS A 475 84.69 13.44 -23.34
N LYS A 476 84.97 12.44 -24.18
CA LYS A 476 86.33 11.86 -24.43
C LYS A 476 87.05 12.63 -25.55
N PRO A 477 88.40 12.66 -25.62
CA PRO A 477 89.16 13.64 -26.43
C PRO A 477 88.85 13.70 -27.93
N ASN A 478 88.65 12.56 -28.60
CA ASN A 478 88.37 12.50 -30.04
C ASN A 478 86.88 12.73 -30.37
N TYR A 479 86.04 12.85 -29.34
CA TYR A 479 84.60 12.95 -29.42
C TYR A 479 84.17 14.32 -28.92
N GLY A 480 83.82 15.18 -29.86
CA GLY A 480 83.37 16.54 -29.59
C GLY A 480 81.87 16.61 -29.33
N GLY A 481 81.39 17.85 -29.38
CA GLY A 481 79.97 18.15 -29.28
C GLY A 481 79.46 18.19 -27.85
N LYS A 482 78.25 18.72 -27.74
CA LYS A 482 77.55 18.90 -26.46
C LYS A 482 77.13 17.59 -25.81
N LEU A 483 76.98 16.54 -26.62
CA LEU A 483 76.45 15.24 -26.24
C LEU A 483 77.45 14.09 -26.46
N CYS A 484 78.69 14.38 -26.87
CA CYS A 484 79.74 13.39 -27.12
C CYS A 484 79.40 12.34 -28.20
N ARG A 485 78.40 12.62 -29.06
CA ARG A 485 77.99 11.81 -30.24
C ARG A 485 78.72 12.21 -31.52
N GLU A 486 79.57 13.21 -31.46
CA GLU A 486 80.18 13.86 -32.61
C GLU A 486 81.70 13.64 -32.60
N CYS A 487 82.31 13.70 -33.77
CA CYS A 487 83.75 13.87 -33.89
C CYS A 487 84.17 15.25 -33.33
N SER A 488 85.38 15.38 -32.78
CA SER A 488 85.91 16.72 -32.45
C SER A 488 86.09 17.58 -33.71
N PRO A 489 86.00 18.93 -33.63
CA PRO A 489 85.99 19.80 -34.80
C PRO A 489 87.18 19.60 -35.74
N GLY A 490 86.91 19.67 -37.05
CA GLY A 490 87.87 19.34 -38.10
C GLY A 490 87.92 17.84 -38.45
N TYR A 491 86.90 17.04 -38.10
CA TYR A 491 86.81 15.60 -38.41
C TYR A 491 85.36 15.12 -38.74
N TYR A 492 85.22 14.10 -39.61
CA TYR A 492 84.02 13.52 -40.27
C TYR A 492 84.16 11.99 -40.43
N GLY A 493 83.07 11.21 -40.34
CA GLY A 493 83.09 9.75 -40.52
C GLY A 493 82.93 8.98 -39.21
N PHE A 494 81.91 9.30 -38.42
CA PHE A 494 81.56 8.57 -37.20
C PHE A 494 81.18 7.11 -37.52
N PRO A 495 81.66 6.09 -36.77
CA PRO A 495 82.27 6.17 -35.44
C PRO A 495 83.80 6.40 -35.37
N GLU A 496 84.51 6.75 -36.46
CA GLU A 496 86.00 6.82 -36.46
C GLU A 496 86.67 8.20 -36.70
N CYS A 497 86.11 9.12 -37.50
CA CYS A 497 86.43 10.58 -37.60
C CYS A 497 87.75 11.08 -38.34
N LEU A 498 87.66 11.83 -39.48
CA LEU A 498 88.71 12.28 -40.49
C LEU A 498 88.47 13.73 -41.13
N PRO A 499 89.42 14.53 -41.68
CA PRO A 499 89.28 16.03 -41.85
C PRO A 499 88.58 16.73 -43.08
N CYS A 500 88.31 18.06 -43.03
CA CYS A 500 87.32 18.86 -43.84
C CYS A 500 87.74 20.26 -44.45
N GLU A 501 87.08 20.76 -45.54
CA GLU A 501 87.36 22.04 -46.27
C GLU A 501 86.14 22.75 -46.98
N CYS A 502 85.81 24.04 -46.75
CA CYS A 502 84.59 24.77 -47.25
C CYS A 502 84.65 26.35 -47.37
N ASN A 503 83.58 27.05 -47.84
CA ASN A 503 83.52 28.52 -48.14
C ASN A 503 82.86 29.42 -47.04
N PRO A 504 83.58 30.38 -46.43
CA PRO A 504 83.14 31.06 -45.19
C PRO A 504 81.95 32.03 -45.24
N LEU A 505 81.46 32.49 -46.41
CA LEU A 505 80.41 33.54 -46.49
C LEU A 505 78.98 33.04 -46.73
N GLY A 506 78.79 31.74 -46.86
CA GLY A 506 77.46 31.13 -46.95
C GLY A 506 77.48 29.60 -46.85
N ALA A 507 78.65 28.97 -46.98
CA ALA A 507 78.84 27.64 -46.42
C ALA A 507 79.12 27.82 -44.92
N ILE A 508 78.52 26.96 -44.11
CA ILE A 508 78.30 27.23 -42.69
C ILE A 508 79.59 27.24 -41.86
N ASN A 509 80.69 26.66 -42.37
CA ASN A 509 82.05 26.75 -41.83
C ASN A 509 83.07 26.58 -42.98
N SER A 510 84.32 27.01 -42.80
CA SER A 510 85.41 26.77 -43.77
C SER A 510 86.28 25.55 -43.46
N ASP A 511 86.39 25.18 -42.18
CA ASP A 511 87.32 24.13 -41.72
C ASP A 511 86.56 22.87 -41.24
N VAL A 512 85.24 22.85 -41.48
CA VAL A 512 84.30 21.84 -41.02
C VAL A 512 83.28 21.56 -42.13
N CYS A 513 83.08 20.29 -42.42
CA CYS A 513 82.25 19.75 -43.49
C CYS A 513 81.31 18.68 -42.93
N GLU A 514 80.36 18.20 -43.75
CA GLU A 514 79.38 17.21 -43.34
C GLU A 514 80.02 15.91 -42.81
N LEU A 515 79.67 15.55 -41.57
CA LEU A 515 80.25 14.47 -40.71
C LEU A 515 80.20 13.03 -41.27
N VAL A 516 79.85 12.83 -42.54
CA VAL A 516 79.75 11.53 -43.23
C VAL A 516 80.19 11.64 -44.70
N SER A 517 79.76 12.70 -45.40
CA SER A 517 79.81 12.84 -46.87
C SER A 517 80.70 13.97 -47.40
N GLY A 518 81.25 14.82 -46.53
CA GLY A 518 82.17 15.88 -46.94
C GLY A 518 81.56 17.02 -47.77
N ASN A 519 80.22 17.11 -47.84
CA ASN A 519 79.57 18.20 -48.54
C ASN A 519 79.67 19.50 -47.72
N CYS A 520 79.75 20.64 -48.42
CA CYS A 520 79.72 21.93 -47.76
C CYS A 520 78.27 22.32 -47.50
N SER A 521 77.91 22.37 -46.23
CA SER A 521 76.55 22.74 -45.82
C SER A 521 76.29 24.18 -46.23
N CYS A 522 75.52 24.33 -47.31
CA CYS A 522 74.87 25.59 -47.62
C CYS A 522 73.78 25.79 -46.61
N SER A 523 73.85 26.90 -45.87
CA SER A 523 72.77 27.26 -44.96
C SER A 523 71.47 27.24 -45.76
N SER A 524 70.40 26.66 -45.21
CA SER A 524 69.08 26.45 -45.86
C SER A 524 68.53 27.68 -46.58
N ASN A 525 68.90 28.81 -46.01
CA ASN A 525 68.66 30.16 -46.42
C ASN A 525 69.22 30.43 -47.84
N PHE A 526 70.34 29.79 -48.18
CA PHE A 526 71.05 29.94 -49.44
C PHE A 526 71.00 28.71 -50.36
N GLY A 527 71.02 28.96 -51.67
CA GLY A 527 71.31 27.95 -52.69
C GLY A 527 72.80 27.90 -53.05
N GLY A 528 73.29 26.72 -53.44
CA GLY A 528 74.63 26.51 -53.99
C GLY A 528 75.23 25.13 -53.65
N ARG A 529 76.51 24.91 -53.99
CA ARG A 529 77.37 23.83 -53.45
C ARG A 529 78.41 24.38 -52.47
N THR A 530 78.86 25.62 -52.72
CA THR A 530 79.70 26.44 -51.85
C THR A 530 78.98 27.73 -51.43
N CYS A 531 77.68 27.83 -51.73
CA CYS A 531 76.68 28.51 -50.89
C CYS A 531 76.75 30.05 -50.86
N ASP A 532 75.95 30.74 -51.68
CA ASP A 532 76.21 32.15 -52.02
C ASP A 532 75.01 33.06 -52.39
N ARG A 533 73.73 32.63 -52.27
CA ARG A 533 72.53 33.40 -52.67
C ARG A 533 71.23 32.93 -52.00
N CYS A 534 70.18 33.74 -51.82
CA CYS A 534 68.92 33.26 -51.20
C CYS A 534 68.15 32.20 -52.00
N GLY A 535 67.47 31.27 -51.29
CA GLY A 535 66.54 30.29 -51.86
C GLY A 535 65.07 30.76 -51.99
N ASP A 536 64.18 29.87 -52.43
CA ASP A 536 62.74 30.14 -52.52
C ASP A 536 61.98 29.75 -51.26
N GLY A 537 61.07 30.63 -50.83
CA GLY A 537 60.67 30.72 -49.43
C GLY A 537 61.73 31.38 -48.52
N TYR A 538 62.82 31.98 -49.05
CA TYR A 538 63.89 32.58 -48.25
C TYR A 538 64.26 34.01 -48.71
N TYR A 539 64.68 34.90 -47.78
CA TYR A 539 64.75 36.38 -48.00
C TYR A 539 65.90 37.12 -47.25
N ASP A 540 66.50 38.19 -47.81
CA ASP A 540 67.56 39.06 -47.22
C ASP A 540 69.03 38.53 -47.24
N PHE A 541 69.71 38.48 -48.39
CA PHE A 541 71.14 38.04 -48.51
C PHE A 541 72.11 39.07 -47.87
N PRO A 542 73.11 38.66 -47.06
CA PRO A 542 73.67 37.32 -46.88
C PRO A 542 73.13 36.58 -45.66
N GLN A 543 71.81 36.65 -45.38
CA GLN A 543 71.17 35.92 -44.27
C GLN A 543 69.95 35.09 -44.69
N CYS A 544 69.25 35.47 -45.75
CA CYS A 544 68.27 34.67 -46.49
C CYS A 544 67.26 33.90 -45.63
N LYS A 545 66.67 34.56 -44.63
CA LYS A 545 65.73 34.04 -43.63
C LYS A 545 64.56 33.28 -44.29
N TYR A 546 64.15 32.14 -43.74
CA TYR A 546 62.94 31.43 -44.21
C TYR A 546 61.70 32.26 -43.89
N CYS A 547 60.80 32.41 -44.87
CA CYS A 547 59.47 32.90 -44.62
C CYS A 547 58.51 31.72 -44.45
N GLN A 548 58.02 31.62 -43.24
CA GLN A 548 57.21 30.51 -42.78
C GLN A 548 55.77 30.72 -43.22
N CYS A 549 55.43 30.47 -44.48
CA CYS A 549 54.08 30.76 -45.01
C CYS A 549 53.38 29.51 -45.56
N ASP A 550 52.06 29.43 -45.41
CA ASP A 550 51.22 28.34 -45.91
C ASP A 550 50.85 28.57 -47.37
N VAL A 551 51.33 27.67 -48.21
CA VAL A 551 51.20 27.72 -49.67
C VAL A 551 49.75 27.78 -50.18
N ARG A 552 48.76 27.39 -49.37
CA ARG A 552 47.34 27.47 -49.72
C ARG A 552 46.81 28.89 -49.56
N GLY A 553 47.17 29.56 -48.47
CA GLY A 553 46.77 30.93 -48.15
C GLY A 553 47.64 32.02 -48.77
N THR A 554 48.82 31.70 -49.32
CA THR A 554 49.74 32.67 -49.91
C THR A 554 49.66 32.85 -51.42
N GLU A 555 50.13 33.99 -51.91
CA GLU A 555 50.38 34.29 -53.33
C GLU A 555 51.73 33.72 -53.84
N PRO A 556 51.93 33.58 -55.18
CA PRO A 556 53.17 33.02 -55.75
C PRO A 556 54.40 33.87 -55.40
N GLY A 557 55.39 33.24 -54.77
CA GLY A 557 56.57 33.90 -54.19
C GLY A 557 56.74 33.61 -52.69
N ILE A 558 55.65 33.19 -52.02
CA ILE A 558 55.58 32.82 -50.59
C ILE A 558 55.75 34.04 -49.66
N CYS A 559 56.77 34.88 -49.89
CA CYS A 559 57.03 36.10 -49.12
C CYS A 559 57.89 37.13 -49.87
N ASP A 560 57.99 38.32 -49.29
CA ASP A 560 58.91 39.38 -49.69
C ASP A 560 60.39 38.99 -49.46
N LYS A 561 61.24 39.17 -50.49
CA LYS A 561 62.66 38.80 -50.51
C LYS A 561 63.61 39.70 -49.70
N SER A 562 63.10 40.70 -48.98
CA SER A 562 63.88 41.66 -48.17
C SER A 562 63.45 41.74 -46.70
N ASN A 563 62.16 41.62 -46.41
CA ASN A 563 61.61 41.76 -45.05
C ASN A 563 60.76 40.55 -44.59
N GLY A 564 60.45 39.62 -45.50
CA GLY A 564 59.99 38.28 -45.14
C GLY A 564 58.55 38.10 -44.75
N THR A 565 57.74 39.15 -44.84
CA THR A 565 56.32 39.05 -44.55
C THR A 565 55.66 38.09 -45.53
N CYS A 566 54.86 37.17 -45.00
CA CYS A 566 54.07 36.24 -45.79
C CYS A 566 52.97 36.98 -46.53
N LEU A 567 52.88 36.75 -47.85
CA LEU A 567 51.94 37.47 -48.71
C LEU A 567 50.60 36.72 -48.77
N CYS A 568 49.70 37.06 -47.84
CA CYS A 568 48.40 36.39 -47.67
C CYS A 568 47.35 36.85 -48.68
N LYS A 569 46.55 35.91 -49.18
CA LYS A 569 45.32 36.17 -49.94
C LYS A 569 44.26 36.83 -49.06
N VAL A 570 43.36 37.61 -49.67
CA VAL A 570 42.24 38.24 -48.95
C VAL A 570 41.38 37.19 -48.24
N GLY A 571 41.11 37.40 -46.95
CA GLY A 571 40.40 36.45 -46.09
C GLY A 571 41.29 35.49 -45.29
N TYR A 572 42.58 35.40 -45.63
CA TYR A 572 43.59 34.60 -44.93
C TYR A 572 44.54 35.50 -44.14
N GLY A 573 45.07 34.98 -43.04
CA GLY A 573 46.01 35.69 -42.19
C GLY A 573 46.58 34.79 -41.09
N GLY A 574 46.98 35.43 -39.99
CA GLY A 574 48.08 34.92 -39.17
C GLY A 574 49.43 35.21 -39.85
N PRO A 575 50.55 35.16 -39.11
CA PRO A 575 51.87 35.48 -39.64
C PRO A 575 52.34 34.52 -40.74
N ARG A 576 51.65 33.38 -40.91
CA ARG A 576 51.91 32.38 -41.94
C ARG A 576 50.83 32.30 -43.03
N CYS A 577 49.73 33.06 -42.97
CA CYS A 577 48.56 32.88 -43.85
C CYS A 577 47.87 31.50 -43.75
N ASP A 578 48.06 30.81 -42.62
CA ASP A 578 47.57 29.47 -42.30
C ASP A 578 46.17 29.46 -41.64
N GLN A 579 45.62 30.64 -41.38
CA GLN A 579 44.33 30.83 -40.71
C GLN A 579 43.44 31.76 -41.54
N CYS A 580 42.14 31.74 -41.28
CA CYS A 580 41.27 32.83 -41.72
C CYS A 580 41.50 34.03 -40.79
N ILE A 581 41.51 35.26 -41.31
CA ILE A 581 41.55 36.45 -40.44
C ILE A 581 40.28 36.54 -39.58
N PRO A 582 40.34 37.17 -38.38
CA PRO A 582 39.16 37.45 -37.57
C PRO A 582 38.06 38.12 -38.41
N GLY A 583 36.90 37.45 -38.51
CA GLY A 583 35.81 37.84 -39.42
C GLY A 583 35.69 37.01 -40.70
N TYR A 584 36.50 35.96 -40.86
CA TYR A 584 36.37 34.93 -41.90
C TYR A 584 36.47 33.52 -41.27
N ASN A 585 35.79 32.52 -41.84
CA ASN A 585 35.78 31.12 -41.37
C ASN A 585 35.93 30.13 -42.54
N GLY A 586 36.21 28.85 -42.24
CA GLY A 586 36.18 27.76 -43.22
C GLY A 586 37.49 27.40 -43.92
N TYR A 587 38.65 27.57 -43.28
CA TYR A 587 39.95 27.14 -43.82
C TYR A 587 39.92 25.67 -44.28
N PRO A 588 40.39 25.31 -45.50
CA PRO A 588 41.26 26.08 -46.38
C PRO A 588 40.57 27.02 -47.39
N ASP A 589 39.25 27.21 -47.33
CA ASP A 589 38.48 28.13 -48.20
C ASP A 589 37.81 29.24 -47.37
N CYS A 590 38.61 30.21 -46.91
CA CYS A 590 38.15 31.27 -45.99
C CYS A 590 37.07 32.19 -46.58
N LYS A 591 35.87 32.19 -45.99
CA LYS A 591 34.71 33.03 -46.37
C LYS A 591 34.34 33.99 -45.24
N PRO A 592 33.85 35.22 -45.53
CA PRO A 592 33.52 36.20 -44.50
C PRO A 592 32.36 35.72 -43.61
N CYS A 593 32.43 36.03 -42.32
CA CYS A 593 31.45 35.65 -41.30
C CYS A 593 30.06 36.28 -41.50
N GLY A 594 30.00 37.51 -42.03
CA GLY A 594 28.74 38.22 -42.25
C GLY A 594 27.98 38.64 -40.97
N CYS A 595 28.68 38.87 -39.85
CA CYS A 595 28.04 39.23 -38.59
C CYS A 595 27.36 40.61 -38.60
N SER A 596 26.18 40.71 -37.97
CA SER A 596 25.42 41.94 -37.75
C SER A 596 26.18 42.98 -36.93
N ASP A 597 26.22 44.22 -37.42
CA ASP A 597 26.77 45.39 -36.69
C ASP A 597 25.96 45.77 -35.43
N VAL A 598 24.70 45.36 -35.32
CA VAL A 598 23.83 45.70 -34.17
C VAL A 598 23.63 44.50 -33.23
N GLY A 599 23.52 43.30 -33.80
CA GLY A 599 23.22 42.08 -33.06
C GLY A 599 24.41 41.26 -32.60
N SER A 600 25.62 41.51 -33.14
CA SER A 600 26.83 40.81 -32.70
C SER A 600 27.74 41.71 -31.85
N VAL A 601 28.33 41.14 -30.79
CA VAL A 601 29.31 41.81 -29.93
C VAL A 601 30.60 42.11 -30.72
N SER A 602 30.91 41.31 -31.74
CA SER A 602 32.02 41.55 -32.65
C SER A 602 31.79 40.88 -34.00
N LYS A 603 32.45 41.39 -35.05
CA LYS A 603 32.43 40.77 -36.39
C LYS A 603 33.21 39.46 -36.51
N VAL A 604 33.80 38.97 -35.41
CA VAL A 604 34.59 37.74 -35.38
C VAL A 604 33.70 36.57 -35.02
N CYS A 605 33.54 35.61 -35.94
CA CYS A 605 32.78 34.39 -35.70
C CYS A 605 33.66 33.20 -35.31
N ASP A 606 33.04 32.14 -34.78
CA ASP A 606 33.70 30.88 -34.47
C ASP A 606 34.14 30.09 -35.71
N ILE A 607 34.83 28.97 -35.50
CA ILE A 607 35.34 28.09 -36.56
C ILE A 607 34.24 27.47 -37.44
N LEU A 608 32.99 27.38 -36.96
CA LEU A 608 31.83 26.90 -37.70
C LEU A 608 31.11 28.05 -38.43
N GLY A 609 31.51 29.29 -38.19
CA GLY A 609 30.98 30.51 -38.78
C GLY A 609 29.88 31.20 -37.97
N LYS A 610 29.72 30.91 -36.68
CA LYS A 610 28.69 31.49 -35.80
C LYS A 610 29.23 32.73 -35.07
N CYS A 611 28.55 33.85 -35.22
CA CYS A 611 28.91 35.12 -34.59
C CYS A 611 28.51 35.17 -33.09
N PRO A 612 29.25 35.90 -32.24
CA PRO A 612 28.91 36.08 -30.82
C PRO A 612 27.79 37.12 -30.70
N CYS A 613 26.55 36.65 -30.54
CA CYS A 613 25.38 37.52 -30.46
C CYS A 613 25.24 38.18 -29.09
N VAL A 614 24.73 39.42 -29.09
CA VAL A 614 24.24 40.09 -27.88
C VAL A 614 22.99 39.35 -27.39
N PHE A 615 22.70 39.35 -26.08
CA PHE A 615 21.65 38.54 -25.42
C PHE A 615 20.27 38.55 -26.14
N ASN A 616 19.86 39.68 -26.72
CA ASN A 616 18.56 39.83 -27.43
C ASN A 616 18.59 39.34 -28.90
N PHE A 617 19.71 38.79 -29.38
CA PHE A 617 19.96 38.44 -30.78
C PHE A 617 20.42 36.98 -30.94
N ALA A 618 20.09 36.36 -32.07
CA ALA A 618 20.38 34.97 -32.39
C ALA A 618 20.57 34.75 -33.90
N GLY A 619 20.73 33.50 -34.30
CA GLY A 619 21.08 33.09 -35.66
C GLY A 619 22.59 33.07 -35.89
N LYS A 620 23.02 32.47 -37.00
CA LYS A 620 24.46 32.27 -37.30
C LYS A 620 25.23 33.60 -37.47
N THR A 621 24.57 34.62 -38.00
CA THR A 621 25.10 35.98 -38.25
C THR A 621 24.65 37.02 -37.21
N CYS A 622 23.84 36.64 -36.22
CA CYS A 622 23.18 37.56 -35.28
C CYS A 622 22.22 38.58 -35.92
N GLU A 623 21.65 38.24 -37.09
CA GLU A 623 20.65 39.05 -37.81
C GLU A 623 19.20 38.69 -37.45
N GLN A 624 18.99 37.82 -36.45
CA GLN A 624 17.69 37.46 -35.91
C GLN A 624 17.63 37.89 -34.45
N CYS A 625 16.44 38.10 -33.89
CA CYS A 625 16.29 38.27 -32.45
C CYS A 625 16.34 36.91 -31.74
N SER A 626 16.74 36.87 -30.48
CA SER A 626 16.73 35.64 -29.69
C SER A 626 15.30 35.25 -29.27
N PRO A 627 15.02 33.96 -28.98
CA PRO A 627 13.71 33.53 -28.49
C PRO A 627 13.31 34.32 -27.25
N GLY A 628 12.19 35.06 -27.32
CA GLY A 628 11.82 36.08 -26.33
C GLY A 628 11.87 37.53 -26.84
N TYR A 629 12.40 37.78 -28.03
CA TYR A 629 12.60 39.12 -28.60
C TYR A 629 12.17 39.20 -30.07
N TYR A 630 11.72 40.38 -30.52
CA TYR A 630 11.23 40.62 -31.88
C TYR A 630 11.68 41.98 -32.46
N LYS A 631 11.45 42.18 -33.77
CA LYS A 631 11.77 43.42 -34.50
C LYS A 631 13.27 43.75 -34.54
N TYR A 632 14.05 42.96 -35.29
CA TYR A 632 15.44 43.30 -35.61
C TYR A 632 15.51 44.62 -36.41
N PRO A 633 16.44 45.55 -36.12
CA PRO A 633 17.60 45.42 -35.25
C PRO A 633 17.40 45.96 -33.81
N GLU A 634 16.17 46.27 -33.39
CA GLU A 634 15.88 46.78 -32.05
C GLU A 634 15.75 45.67 -31.00
N CYS A 635 15.30 44.48 -31.43
CA CYS A 635 15.13 43.27 -30.61
C CYS A 635 14.52 43.56 -29.23
N LEU A 636 13.26 44.00 -29.27
CA LEU A 636 12.41 44.33 -28.13
C LEU A 636 11.85 43.05 -27.49
N ALA A 637 11.67 43.03 -26.17
CA ALA A 637 11.14 41.86 -25.48
C ALA A 637 9.66 41.62 -25.83
N CYS A 638 9.30 40.37 -26.08
CA CYS A 638 7.92 39.95 -26.36
C CYS A 638 6.99 40.13 -25.14
N GLU A 639 7.52 39.93 -23.92
CA GLU A 639 6.76 39.97 -22.66
C GLU A 639 5.51 39.07 -22.67
N CYS A 640 5.63 37.87 -23.26
CA CYS A 640 4.57 36.85 -23.27
C CYS A 640 4.31 36.27 -21.87
N ASP A 641 3.04 36.11 -21.51
CA ASP A 641 2.65 35.46 -20.27
C ASP A 641 2.97 33.95 -20.28
N SER A 642 3.54 33.44 -19.18
CA SER A 642 4.03 32.05 -19.10
C SER A 642 2.92 31.01 -18.96
N TYR A 643 1.73 31.40 -18.48
CA TYR A 643 0.56 30.53 -18.41
C TYR A 643 -0.14 30.50 -19.77
N GLY A 644 -0.37 31.65 -20.39
CA GLY A 644 -1.14 31.75 -21.63
C GLY A 644 -0.40 31.45 -22.93
N SER A 645 0.91 31.71 -23.02
CA SER A 645 1.68 31.45 -24.24
C SER A 645 2.17 29.99 -24.36
N ILE A 646 2.39 29.53 -25.60
CA ILE A 646 2.99 28.22 -25.90
C ILE A 646 4.50 28.23 -25.60
N GLY A 647 5.11 29.42 -25.61
CA GLY A 647 6.49 29.69 -25.23
C GLY A 647 6.78 31.19 -25.31
N VAL A 648 7.99 31.60 -24.92
CA VAL A 648 8.36 33.03 -24.79
C VAL A 648 8.47 33.81 -26.11
N SER A 649 8.37 33.15 -27.27
CA SER A 649 8.56 33.78 -28.58
C SER A 649 7.27 34.37 -29.17
N CYS A 650 7.41 35.52 -29.82
CA CYS A 650 6.35 36.23 -30.54
C CYS A 650 6.68 36.40 -32.04
N ASP A 651 5.74 36.92 -32.82
CA ASP A 651 5.95 37.26 -34.24
C ASP A 651 6.73 38.58 -34.45
N ASN A 652 6.85 39.03 -35.70
CA ASN A 652 7.64 40.23 -36.05
C ASN A 652 6.99 41.54 -35.57
N GLU A 653 5.71 41.49 -35.22
CA GLU A 653 4.89 42.60 -34.77
C GLU A 653 4.82 42.66 -33.22
N GLY A 654 5.24 41.59 -32.53
CA GLY A 654 5.32 41.49 -31.08
C GLY A 654 4.25 40.59 -30.46
N LYS A 655 3.45 39.90 -31.27
CA LYS A 655 2.30 39.12 -30.84
C LYS A 655 2.69 37.70 -30.45
N CYS A 656 2.41 37.32 -29.21
CA CYS A 656 2.73 36.02 -28.65
C CYS A 656 1.84 34.90 -29.20
N GLN A 657 2.38 33.68 -29.34
CA GLN A 657 1.58 32.52 -29.73
C GLN A 657 0.82 31.95 -28.53
N CYS A 658 -0.46 32.30 -28.43
CA CYS A 658 -1.31 31.88 -27.32
C CYS A 658 -1.78 30.43 -27.45
N LYS A 659 -1.87 29.74 -26.31
CA LYS A 659 -2.55 28.45 -26.19
C LYS A 659 -4.03 28.62 -26.58
N PRO A 660 -4.74 27.55 -27.01
CA PRO A 660 -6.09 27.67 -27.57
C PRO A 660 -7.14 28.42 -26.74
N SER A 661 -6.96 28.44 -25.40
CA SER A 661 -7.84 29.09 -24.42
C SER A 661 -7.49 30.55 -24.07
N PHE A 662 -6.36 31.06 -24.57
CA PHE A 662 -5.81 32.37 -24.21
C PHE A 662 -5.74 33.28 -25.44
N ASP A 663 -5.75 34.58 -25.21
CA ASP A 663 -5.82 35.62 -26.24
C ASP A 663 -5.20 36.93 -25.73
N GLY A 664 -5.18 37.96 -26.57
CA GLY A 664 -4.45 39.20 -26.35
C GLY A 664 -3.02 39.13 -26.89
N GLU A 665 -2.42 40.29 -27.17
CA GLU A 665 -1.10 40.37 -27.83
C GLU A 665 0.02 39.68 -27.02
N ARG A 666 -0.14 39.54 -25.70
CA ARG A 666 0.82 38.89 -24.79
C ARG A 666 0.31 37.58 -24.18
N CYS A 667 -0.88 37.12 -24.59
CA CYS A 667 -1.58 35.97 -24.01
C CYS A 667 -1.94 36.14 -22.51
N ASP A 668 -2.04 37.39 -22.06
CA ASP A 668 -2.39 37.82 -20.71
C ASP A 668 -3.90 37.80 -20.42
N GLN A 669 -4.72 37.39 -21.40
CA GLN A 669 -6.17 37.41 -21.32
C GLN A 669 -6.74 36.04 -21.73
N CYS A 670 -7.94 35.74 -21.25
CA CYS A 670 -8.68 34.58 -21.73
C CYS A 670 -9.35 34.91 -23.07
N LYS A 671 -9.44 33.91 -23.94
CA LYS A 671 -10.09 34.04 -25.24
C LYS A 671 -11.59 34.30 -25.08
N GLU A 672 -12.19 35.01 -26.04
CA GLU A 672 -13.62 35.36 -26.02
C GLU A 672 -14.50 34.12 -25.76
N GLY A 673 -15.25 34.14 -24.65
CA GLY A 673 -16.04 33.01 -24.15
C GLY A 673 -15.43 32.21 -22.98
N LEU A 674 -14.17 32.46 -22.62
CA LEU A 674 -13.44 31.83 -21.52
C LEU A 674 -13.10 32.86 -20.42
N TYR A 675 -13.03 32.40 -19.17
CA TYR A 675 -12.97 33.27 -17.98
C TYR A 675 -12.01 32.73 -16.91
N ASN A 676 -11.72 33.54 -15.89
CA ASN A 676 -10.87 33.20 -14.75
C ASN A 676 -9.39 32.88 -15.14
N PHE A 677 -8.66 33.90 -15.60
CA PHE A 677 -7.20 33.86 -15.79
C PHE A 677 -6.49 33.58 -14.44
N PRO A 678 -5.43 32.74 -14.37
CA PRO A 678 -4.68 32.12 -15.46
C PRO A 678 -5.18 30.73 -15.92
N LEU A 679 -6.40 30.31 -15.53
CA LEU A 679 -6.94 28.99 -15.93
C LEU A 679 -7.72 29.02 -17.24
N CYS A 680 -8.42 30.14 -17.53
CA CYS A 680 -9.17 30.37 -18.78
C CYS A 680 -10.12 29.22 -19.15
N GLU A 681 -11.07 28.98 -18.25
CA GLU A 681 -12.08 27.92 -18.33
C GLU A 681 -13.39 28.43 -18.95
N GLU A 682 -14.19 27.52 -19.51
CA GLU A 682 -15.54 27.83 -20.00
C GLU A 682 -16.48 28.22 -18.84
N CYS A 683 -17.43 29.11 -19.11
CA CYS A 683 -18.46 29.52 -18.15
C CYS A 683 -19.49 28.40 -17.94
N ASN A 684 -19.09 27.35 -17.22
CA ASN A 684 -19.83 26.09 -17.01
C ASN A 684 -20.73 26.11 -15.76
N CYS A 685 -21.24 27.29 -15.38
CA CYS A 685 -22.15 27.44 -14.25
C CYS A 685 -23.43 26.61 -14.44
N ASN A 686 -23.87 25.93 -13.39
CA ASN A 686 -25.12 25.16 -13.42
C ASN A 686 -26.33 26.12 -13.49
N PRO A 687 -27.15 26.07 -14.57
CA PRO A 687 -28.26 27.00 -14.76
C PRO A 687 -29.36 26.86 -13.69
N ALA A 688 -29.40 25.77 -12.93
CA ALA A 688 -30.32 25.62 -11.82
C ALA A 688 -29.89 26.40 -10.56
N GLY A 689 -28.58 26.63 -10.39
CA GLY A 689 -28.00 27.16 -9.16
C GLY A 689 -27.47 28.59 -9.22
N VAL A 690 -27.33 29.19 -10.40
CA VAL A 690 -27.02 30.62 -10.56
C VAL A 690 -28.26 31.51 -10.45
N LEU A 691 -28.05 32.78 -10.11
CA LEU A 691 -29.12 33.78 -10.11
C LEU A 691 -29.68 34.02 -11.53
N ALA A 692 -30.99 34.27 -11.63
CA ALA A 692 -31.68 34.42 -12.92
C ALA A 692 -31.31 35.70 -13.71
N ASN A 693 -30.62 36.65 -13.07
CA ASN A 693 -30.09 37.88 -13.67
C ASN A 693 -28.58 37.81 -13.97
N PHE A 694 -27.93 36.65 -13.79
CA PHE A 694 -26.50 36.50 -13.97
C PHE A 694 -26.10 36.74 -15.44
N SER A 695 -25.40 37.85 -15.70
CA SER A 695 -25.00 38.31 -17.04
C SER A 695 -23.77 37.59 -17.61
N GLY A 696 -23.22 36.62 -16.89
CA GLY A 696 -22.07 35.81 -17.30
C GLY A 696 -20.81 36.02 -16.45
N CYS A 697 -19.89 35.06 -16.56
CA CYS A 697 -18.69 34.92 -15.73
C CYS A 697 -17.68 36.08 -15.82
N GLY A 698 -17.79 36.98 -16.80
CA GLY A 698 -16.87 38.13 -16.97
C GLY A 698 -17.07 39.28 -16.00
N SER A 699 -18.05 39.18 -15.09
CA SER A 699 -18.44 40.25 -14.16
C SER A 699 -17.82 40.11 -12.76
N LEU A 700 -17.15 38.99 -12.48
CA LEU A 700 -16.75 38.56 -11.13
C LEU A 700 -15.24 38.77 -10.87
N PRO A 701 -14.83 38.99 -9.61
CA PRO A 701 -13.42 39.09 -9.23
C PRO A 701 -12.68 37.75 -9.34
N ALA A 702 -11.37 37.81 -9.53
CA ALA A 702 -10.52 36.62 -9.69
C ALA A 702 -10.64 35.66 -8.49
N GLY A 703 -11.01 34.41 -8.77
CA GLY A 703 -11.25 33.36 -7.78
C GLY A 703 -12.69 32.82 -7.75
N GLU A 704 -13.69 33.63 -8.13
CA GLU A 704 -15.10 33.22 -8.19
C GLU A 704 -15.58 33.17 -9.65
N LEU A 705 -16.19 32.05 -10.06
CA LEU A 705 -16.63 31.82 -11.45
C LEU A 705 -18.13 32.09 -11.66
N CYS A 706 -18.97 31.85 -10.65
CA CYS A 706 -20.43 31.85 -10.76
C CYS A 706 -21.08 32.46 -9.51
N GLU A 707 -22.10 33.30 -9.67
CA GLU A 707 -22.85 33.88 -8.55
C GLU A 707 -24.04 32.96 -8.17
N CYS A 708 -23.90 32.24 -7.05
CA CYS A 708 -24.85 31.20 -6.65
C CYS A 708 -26.08 31.75 -5.89
N LYS A 709 -27.23 31.09 -6.10
CA LYS A 709 -28.46 31.30 -5.32
C LYS A 709 -28.22 31.04 -3.81
N PRO A 710 -28.99 31.66 -2.90
CA PRO A 710 -28.73 31.65 -1.45
C PRO A 710 -28.52 30.28 -0.77
N ARG A 711 -29.17 29.21 -1.24
CA ARG A 711 -29.06 27.85 -0.68
C ARG A 711 -28.14 26.93 -1.49
N VAL A 712 -27.33 27.50 -2.38
CA VAL A 712 -26.44 26.79 -3.30
C VAL A 712 -24.98 27.14 -2.99
N THR A 713 -24.07 26.22 -3.32
CA THR A 713 -22.63 26.31 -3.13
C THR A 713 -21.88 25.54 -4.21
N GLY A 714 -20.55 25.54 -4.14
CA GLY A 714 -19.66 24.98 -5.16
C GLY A 714 -19.29 26.00 -6.23
N ARG A 715 -18.10 25.83 -6.83
CA ARG A 715 -17.48 26.77 -7.79
C ARG A 715 -18.35 27.06 -9.02
N ILE A 716 -19.20 26.11 -9.41
CA ILE A 716 -20.13 26.18 -10.54
C ILE A 716 -21.61 26.19 -10.11
N CYS A 717 -21.90 26.41 -8.82
CA CYS A 717 -23.24 26.42 -8.24
C CYS A 717 -24.05 25.12 -8.49
N ASP A 718 -23.40 23.96 -8.46
CA ASP A 718 -24.00 22.66 -8.74
C ASP A 718 -24.42 21.86 -7.48
N THR A 719 -24.05 22.33 -6.29
CA THR A 719 -24.31 21.64 -5.02
C THR A 719 -25.18 22.49 -4.09
N CYS A 720 -26.10 21.85 -3.36
CA CYS A 720 -26.84 22.53 -2.31
C CYS A 720 -25.93 22.79 -1.10
N ARG A 721 -26.17 23.90 -0.38
CA ARG A 721 -25.55 24.13 0.93
C ARG A 721 -26.01 23.05 1.92
N PRO A 722 -25.22 22.74 2.97
CA PRO A 722 -25.67 21.89 4.07
C PRO A 722 -27.05 22.33 4.59
N LEU A 723 -27.86 21.37 5.02
CA LEU A 723 -29.29 21.52 5.37
C LEU A 723 -30.27 21.71 4.18
N TYR A 724 -29.79 21.69 2.93
CA TYR A 724 -30.64 21.82 1.74
C TYR A 724 -30.38 20.72 0.70
N HIS A 725 -31.39 20.40 -0.10
CA HIS A 725 -31.34 19.37 -1.17
C HIS A 725 -32.18 19.74 -2.39
N ASN A 726 -32.17 18.91 -3.44
CA ASN A 726 -33.02 19.05 -4.63
C ASN A 726 -32.83 20.40 -5.36
N LEU A 727 -31.64 20.58 -5.95
CA LEU A 727 -31.31 21.75 -6.77
C LEU A 727 -32.25 21.85 -7.99
N SER A 728 -33.04 22.92 -8.05
CA SER A 728 -34.09 23.12 -9.07
C SER A 728 -34.00 24.52 -9.68
N PRO A 729 -34.08 24.65 -11.03
CA PRO A 729 -34.04 25.96 -11.70
C PRO A 729 -35.23 26.84 -11.32
N TYR A 730 -36.39 26.23 -11.07
CA TYR A 730 -37.63 26.93 -10.70
C TYR A 730 -37.67 27.45 -9.26
N ASN A 731 -36.78 26.94 -8.39
CA ASN A 731 -36.69 27.41 -7.01
C ASN A 731 -35.85 28.71 -6.97
N PRO A 732 -36.38 29.85 -6.48
CA PRO A 732 -35.63 31.11 -6.41
C PRO A 732 -34.39 31.01 -5.51
N ASP A 733 -34.45 30.20 -4.45
CA ASP A 733 -33.32 29.97 -3.54
C ASP A 733 -32.41 28.83 -4.00
N GLY A 734 -32.81 28.09 -5.05
CA GLY A 734 -32.07 27.00 -5.68
C GLY A 734 -32.39 25.63 -5.09
N CYS A 735 -32.24 25.46 -3.78
CA CYS A 735 -32.46 24.18 -3.09
C CYS A 735 -33.61 24.24 -2.07
N GLU A 736 -34.23 23.09 -1.84
CA GLU A 736 -35.30 22.89 -0.85
C GLU A 736 -34.72 22.48 0.52
N ASP A 737 -35.47 22.66 1.60
CA ASP A 737 -35.02 22.34 2.96
C ASP A 737 -35.13 20.82 3.26
N CYS A 738 -34.08 20.25 3.87
CA CYS A 738 -34.04 18.85 4.27
C CYS A 738 -35.27 18.39 5.07
N ASN A 739 -35.79 19.24 5.98
CA ASN A 739 -36.90 18.94 6.90
C ASN A 739 -36.71 17.63 7.69
N CYS A 740 -35.52 17.42 8.27
CA CYS A 740 -35.22 16.25 9.09
C CYS A 740 -35.94 16.28 10.44
N HIS A 741 -36.43 15.14 10.91
CA HIS A 741 -37.10 14.99 12.19
C HIS A 741 -36.08 14.78 13.33
N MET A 742 -35.93 15.78 14.19
CA MET A 742 -34.85 15.89 15.19
C MET A 742 -34.72 14.70 16.14
N ALA A 743 -35.83 14.02 16.47
CA ALA A 743 -35.78 12.85 17.36
C ALA A 743 -35.12 11.61 16.71
N GLY A 744 -35.15 11.52 15.37
CA GLY A 744 -34.70 10.37 14.61
C GLY A 744 -33.37 10.54 13.87
N VAL A 745 -32.80 11.75 13.81
CA VAL A 745 -31.45 11.98 13.26
C VAL A 745 -30.34 11.73 14.29
N VAL A 746 -29.17 11.31 13.80
CA VAL A 746 -27.97 11.14 14.64
C VAL A 746 -27.46 12.50 15.12
N GLY A 747 -27.11 12.59 16.41
CA GLY A 747 -26.53 13.80 17.01
C GLY A 747 -27.45 15.04 17.04
N SER A 748 -28.73 14.91 16.67
CA SER A 748 -29.62 16.07 16.38
C SER A 748 -29.12 16.97 15.23
N ILE A 749 -28.28 16.46 14.33
CA ILE A 749 -27.76 17.21 13.17
C ILE A 749 -28.71 16.96 11.99
N ALA A 750 -29.42 18.01 11.54
CA ALA A 750 -30.42 17.94 10.48
C ALA A 750 -29.82 17.95 9.05
N GLU A 751 -28.61 17.44 8.89
CA GLU A 751 -27.95 17.36 7.58
C GLU A 751 -28.52 16.20 6.75
N CYS A 752 -28.68 16.45 5.45
CA CYS A 752 -29.18 15.46 4.50
C CYS A 752 -28.39 15.47 3.21
N ASN A 753 -28.47 14.38 2.45
CA ASN A 753 -27.82 14.26 1.15
C ASN A 753 -28.30 15.36 0.17
N PRO A 754 -27.41 16.15 -0.46
CA PRO A 754 -27.79 17.31 -1.26
C PRO A 754 -28.58 16.97 -2.54
N LYS A 755 -28.57 15.71 -2.99
CA LYS A 755 -29.34 15.25 -4.15
C LYS A 755 -30.63 14.55 -3.72
N SER A 756 -30.56 13.53 -2.86
CA SER A 756 -31.73 12.71 -2.49
C SER A 756 -32.57 13.26 -1.34
N GLY A 757 -32.03 14.22 -0.57
CA GLY A 757 -32.69 14.73 0.63
C GLY A 757 -32.73 13.75 1.81
N GLN A 758 -32.01 12.63 1.74
CA GLN A 758 -31.99 11.62 2.81
C GLN A 758 -31.21 12.14 4.03
N CYS A 759 -31.89 12.28 5.16
CA CYS A 759 -31.31 12.66 6.44
C CYS A 759 -30.51 11.50 7.07
N VAL A 760 -29.54 11.83 7.93
CA VAL A 760 -28.72 10.82 8.64
C VAL A 760 -29.48 10.24 9.84
N CYS A 761 -30.21 9.15 9.61
CA CYS A 761 -31.09 8.53 10.61
C CYS A 761 -30.34 7.67 11.65
N LYS A 762 -30.88 7.62 12.87
CA LYS A 762 -30.45 6.70 13.94
C LYS A 762 -30.70 5.24 13.51
N PRO A 763 -29.94 4.25 14.04
CA PRO A 763 -29.95 2.88 13.52
C PRO A 763 -31.29 2.13 13.47
N SER A 764 -32.29 2.51 14.28
CA SER A 764 -33.63 1.90 14.27
C SER A 764 -34.70 2.81 13.66
N VAL A 765 -34.29 3.81 12.86
CA VAL A 765 -35.15 4.80 12.22
C VAL A 765 -34.93 4.78 10.70
N GLU A 766 -36.04 4.76 9.96
CA GLU A 766 -36.12 4.81 8.50
C GLU A 766 -36.83 6.09 8.04
N SER A 767 -37.15 6.17 6.73
CA SER A 767 -37.71 7.34 6.02
C SER A 767 -36.69 8.42 5.65
N ARG A 768 -37.01 9.21 4.61
CA ARG A 768 -36.19 10.35 4.15
C ARG A 768 -35.92 11.35 5.27
N ARG A 769 -36.92 11.57 6.13
CA ARG A 769 -36.90 12.56 7.21
C ARG A 769 -36.54 11.96 8.57
N CYS A 770 -36.28 10.66 8.69
CA CYS A 770 -36.07 9.98 9.97
C CYS A 770 -37.26 10.13 10.96
N ASP A 771 -38.49 10.06 10.44
CA ASP A 771 -39.74 10.20 11.18
C ASP A 771 -40.43 8.85 11.47
N SER A 772 -39.87 7.73 10.99
CA SER A 772 -40.50 6.40 11.08
C SER A 772 -39.57 5.34 11.68
N CYS A 773 -40.09 4.47 12.53
CA CYS A 773 -39.32 3.33 13.06
C CYS A 773 -39.13 2.23 12.01
N VAL A 774 -37.95 1.59 11.98
CA VAL A 774 -37.68 0.39 11.16
C VAL A 774 -38.64 -0.75 11.55
N PRO A 775 -39.14 -1.58 10.61
CA PRO A 775 -40.00 -2.72 10.91
C PRO A 775 -39.42 -3.62 12.02
N GLY A 776 -40.21 -3.83 13.08
CA GLY A 776 -39.75 -4.53 14.30
C GLY A 776 -39.26 -3.61 15.41
N THR A 777 -39.40 -2.28 15.24
CA THR A 777 -39.18 -1.29 16.31
C THR A 777 -40.35 -0.30 16.41
N TYR A 778 -40.52 0.30 17.59
CA TYR A 778 -41.60 1.24 17.95
C TYR A 778 -41.11 2.31 18.93
N ASP A 779 -41.92 3.34 19.23
CA ASP A 779 -41.62 4.38 20.22
C ASP A 779 -40.35 5.20 19.85
N LEU A 780 -40.48 6.03 18.81
CA LEU A 780 -39.44 6.97 18.36
C LEU A 780 -39.24 8.08 19.39
N ARG A 781 -38.11 8.08 20.09
CA ARG A 781 -37.76 9.12 21.08
C ARG A 781 -36.38 9.73 20.87
N GLN A 782 -36.26 11.00 21.24
CA GLN A 782 -35.02 11.76 21.11
C GLN A 782 -33.94 11.26 22.09
N ASP A 783 -34.32 10.88 23.32
CA ASP A 783 -33.42 10.35 24.35
C ASP A 783 -32.89 8.94 24.05
N ASN A 784 -33.56 8.21 23.16
CA ASN A 784 -33.11 6.90 22.70
C ASN A 784 -32.01 7.04 21.64
N VAL A 785 -30.83 6.49 21.92
CA VAL A 785 -29.67 6.49 21.00
C VAL A 785 -29.99 5.78 19.67
N PHE A 786 -30.86 4.76 19.69
CA PHE A 786 -31.32 4.07 18.48
C PHE A 786 -32.52 4.74 17.79
N GLY A 787 -33.12 5.74 18.44
CA GLY A 787 -34.37 6.38 18.02
C GLY A 787 -35.57 5.55 18.47
N CYS A 788 -35.76 4.36 17.89
CA CYS A 788 -36.85 3.45 18.25
C CYS A 788 -36.39 2.29 19.15
N THR A 789 -37.32 1.70 19.89
CA THR A 789 -37.11 0.53 20.77
C THR A 789 -37.59 -0.76 20.08
N ASP A 790 -36.91 -1.87 20.34
CA ASP A 790 -37.29 -3.19 19.81
C ASP A 790 -38.67 -3.63 20.34
N CYS A 791 -39.55 -4.06 19.43
CA CYS A 791 -40.87 -4.60 19.79
C CYS A 791 -40.78 -5.82 20.73
N GLY A 792 -39.72 -6.63 20.59
CA GLY A 792 -39.52 -7.85 21.36
C GLY A 792 -40.57 -8.94 21.08
N CYS A 793 -41.08 -9.01 19.85
CA CYS A 793 -42.09 -10.00 19.46
C CYS A 793 -41.55 -11.43 19.56
N ASP A 794 -42.25 -12.29 20.29
CA ASP A 794 -41.90 -13.70 20.43
C ASP A 794 -42.00 -14.40 19.06
N VAL A 795 -40.93 -15.06 18.63
CA VAL A 795 -40.84 -15.59 17.25
C VAL A 795 -41.61 -16.90 17.05
N GLY A 796 -42.13 -17.52 18.11
CA GLY A 796 -43.08 -18.63 18.03
C GLY A 796 -44.54 -18.18 18.23
N GLY A 797 -44.76 -17.10 18.99
CA GLY A 797 -46.09 -16.58 19.31
C GLY A 797 -46.60 -15.48 18.37
N SER A 798 -45.74 -14.77 17.65
CA SER A 798 -46.09 -13.73 16.68
C SER A 798 -45.98 -14.21 15.23
N VAL A 799 -46.90 -13.74 14.38
CA VAL A 799 -46.93 -14.04 12.93
C VAL A 799 -45.75 -13.37 12.21
N THR A 800 -45.36 -12.18 12.68
CA THR A 800 -44.26 -11.39 12.14
C THR A 800 -43.56 -10.64 13.27
N ARG A 801 -42.25 -10.42 13.15
CA ARG A 801 -41.50 -9.55 14.07
C ARG A 801 -41.90 -8.07 13.98
N ALA A 802 -42.62 -7.67 12.92
CA ALA A 802 -43.18 -6.32 12.82
C ALA A 802 -44.30 -6.11 13.84
N CYS A 803 -44.24 -4.99 14.56
CA CYS A 803 -45.28 -4.54 15.48
C CYS A 803 -45.81 -3.15 15.08
N ASN A 804 -46.87 -2.69 15.76
CA ASN A 804 -47.37 -1.33 15.61
C ASN A 804 -46.32 -0.30 16.08
N LYS A 805 -45.94 0.65 15.21
CA LYS A 805 -44.83 1.61 15.42
C LYS A 805 -45.02 2.58 16.60
N GLU A 806 -46.25 2.74 17.11
CA GLU A 806 -46.55 3.61 18.26
C GLU A 806 -46.71 2.81 19.56
N THR A 807 -47.47 1.73 19.52
CA THR A 807 -47.89 0.97 20.73
C THR A 807 -47.00 -0.22 21.07
N GLY A 808 -46.16 -0.67 20.13
CA GLY A 808 -45.33 -1.86 20.31
C GLY A 808 -46.09 -3.19 20.19
N GLN A 809 -47.38 -3.17 19.85
CA GLN A 809 -48.21 -4.38 19.79
C GLN A 809 -47.84 -5.26 18.59
N CYS A 810 -47.36 -6.47 18.87
CA CYS A 810 -47.03 -7.49 17.88
C CYS A 810 -48.31 -8.18 17.34
N ILE A 811 -48.24 -8.69 16.11
CA ILE A 811 -49.33 -9.46 15.50
C ILE A 811 -49.24 -10.91 16.00
N CYS A 812 -50.12 -11.31 16.92
CA CYS A 812 -50.07 -12.63 17.55
C CYS A 812 -50.75 -13.72 16.70
N HIS A 813 -50.22 -14.94 16.78
CA HIS A 813 -50.89 -16.13 16.25
C HIS A 813 -52.23 -16.38 16.98
N PRO A 814 -53.19 -17.09 16.35
CA PRO A 814 -54.45 -17.44 17.00
C PRO A 814 -54.23 -18.16 18.34
N ARG A 815 -54.95 -17.74 19.37
CA ARG A 815 -54.87 -18.24 20.76
C ARG A 815 -53.58 -17.84 21.52
N VAL A 816 -52.82 -16.88 21.00
CA VAL A 816 -51.69 -16.22 21.69
C VAL A 816 -52.05 -14.74 21.94
N THR A 817 -51.57 -14.18 23.05
CA THR A 817 -51.90 -12.82 23.52
C THR A 817 -50.69 -12.14 24.20
N GLY A 818 -50.90 -10.90 24.65
CA GLY A 818 -49.89 -10.01 25.22
C GLY A 818 -49.17 -9.16 24.17
N ARG A 819 -48.50 -8.08 24.60
CA ARG A 819 -47.84 -7.12 23.69
C ARG A 819 -46.82 -7.80 22.77
N THR A 820 -46.03 -8.69 23.35
CA THR A 820 -44.96 -9.46 22.69
C THR A 820 -45.42 -10.82 22.18
N CYS A 821 -46.72 -11.15 22.28
CA CYS A 821 -47.26 -12.48 21.93
C CYS A 821 -46.61 -13.65 22.69
N LYS A 822 -46.24 -13.46 23.96
CA LYS A 822 -45.61 -14.50 24.80
C LYS A 822 -46.59 -15.22 25.72
N GLU A 823 -47.83 -14.77 25.83
CA GLU A 823 -48.82 -15.36 26.75
C GLU A 823 -49.84 -16.21 25.96
N PRO A 824 -50.23 -17.40 26.44
CA PRO A 824 -51.34 -18.11 25.81
C PRO A 824 -52.66 -17.42 26.20
N LEU A 825 -53.69 -17.54 25.35
CA LEU A 825 -55.04 -17.15 25.73
C LEU A 825 -55.48 -17.94 26.97
N GLN A 826 -56.43 -17.41 27.77
CA GLN A 826 -57.00 -18.17 28.88
C GLN A 826 -57.45 -19.58 28.43
N THR A 827 -57.26 -20.56 29.32
CA THR A 827 -57.44 -22.00 29.10
C THR A 827 -56.59 -22.65 27.98
N HIS A 828 -55.54 -21.97 27.50
CA HIS A 828 -54.56 -22.53 26.57
C HIS A 828 -53.17 -22.60 27.23
N TYR A 829 -52.28 -23.43 26.69
CA TYR A 829 -50.90 -23.56 27.13
C TYR A 829 -49.98 -23.76 25.92
N PHE A 830 -48.72 -23.35 26.03
CA PHE A 830 -47.71 -23.74 25.04
C PHE A 830 -47.29 -25.19 25.30
N PRO A 831 -47.23 -26.06 24.28
CA PRO A 831 -46.70 -27.39 24.45
C PRO A 831 -45.24 -27.31 24.90
N THR A 832 -44.96 -27.77 26.12
CA THR A 832 -43.60 -27.85 26.65
C THR A 832 -42.85 -29.01 26.01
N LEU A 833 -41.54 -29.11 26.28
CA LEU A 833 -40.70 -30.23 25.81
C LEU A 833 -41.14 -31.61 26.37
N HIS A 834 -42.19 -31.70 27.19
CA HIS A 834 -42.72 -32.96 27.71
C HIS A 834 -43.17 -33.93 26.60
N GLN A 835 -43.52 -33.46 25.40
CA GLN A 835 -43.81 -34.33 24.25
C GLN A 835 -42.60 -35.16 23.77
N PHE A 836 -41.38 -34.82 24.21
CA PHE A 836 -40.14 -35.56 23.93
C PHE A 836 -39.54 -36.20 25.20
N LEU A 837 -40.26 -36.15 26.33
CA LEU A 837 -39.86 -36.71 27.61
C LEU A 837 -40.41 -38.13 27.73
N TYR A 838 -39.54 -39.06 28.08
CA TYR A 838 -39.85 -40.47 28.28
C TYR A 838 -39.41 -40.89 29.68
N GLU A 839 -40.41 -41.13 30.53
CA GLU A 839 -40.25 -41.66 31.89
C GLU A 839 -39.67 -43.09 31.83
N VAL A 840 -38.65 -43.39 32.64
CA VAL A 840 -37.91 -44.67 32.56
C VAL A 840 -38.52 -45.74 33.47
N GLU A 841 -39.25 -45.33 34.50
CA GLU A 841 -40.05 -46.23 35.36
C GLU A 841 -41.25 -46.85 34.65
N ASP A 842 -41.75 -46.23 33.57
CA ASP A 842 -42.78 -46.81 32.69
C ASP A 842 -42.20 -47.75 31.61
N GLY A 843 -40.90 -48.08 31.69
CA GLY A 843 -40.26 -49.14 30.90
C GLY A 843 -40.58 -50.57 31.37
N THR A 844 -39.98 -51.54 30.68
CA THR A 844 -40.01 -52.97 31.06
C THR A 844 -38.59 -53.54 31.20
N THR A 845 -38.45 -54.65 31.91
CA THR A 845 -37.20 -55.43 31.92
C THR A 845 -37.11 -56.33 30.67
N PRO A 846 -35.93 -56.92 30.34
CA PRO A 846 -35.82 -57.92 29.28
C PRO A 846 -36.77 -59.13 29.39
N ALA A 847 -37.34 -59.39 30.59
CA ALA A 847 -38.34 -60.42 30.82
C ALA A 847 -39.80 -59.93 30.64
N ARG A 848 -40.00 -58.70 30.11
CA ARG A 848 -41.29 -58.00 29.96
C ARG A 848 -42.07 -57.80 31.27
N THR A 849 -41.36 -57.73 32.41
CA THR A 849 -41.93 -57.32 33.69
C THR A 849 -41.80 -55.79 33.87
N PRO A 850 -42.69 -55.13 34.64
CA PRO A 850 -42.59 -53.70 34.90
C PRO A 850 -41.32 -53.37 35.70
N VAL A 851 -40.78 -52.18 35.46
CA VAL A 851 -39.56 -51.67 36.10
C VAL A 851 -39.79 -51.39 37.59
N ARG A 852 -38.79 -51.75 38.41
CA ARG A 852 -38.72 -51.39 39.82
C ARG A 852 -38.23 -49.95 39.99
N TYR A 853 -39.12 -49.10 40.50
CA TYR A 853 -38.87 -47.68 40.79
C TYR A 853 -38.91 -47.38 42.29
N ARG A 854 -38.54 -46.15 42.66
CA ARG A 854 -38.69 -45.54 44.00
C ARG A 854 -39.09 -44.08 43.88
N TYR A 855 -39.65 -43.51 44.95
CA TYR A 855 -40.20 -42.15 45.01
C TYR A 855 -39.69 -41.38 46.25
N ASP A 856 -38.43 -41.61 46.63
CA ASP A 856 -37.82 -41.06 47.84
C ASP A 856 -37.13 -39.71 47.54
N GLU A 857 -37.71 -38.59 48.02
CA GLU A 857 -37.19 -37.24 47.77
C GLU A 857 -35.84 -36.97 48.46
N ASP A 858 -35.52 -37.63 49.57
CA ASP A 858 -34.20 -37.54 50.21
C ASP A 858 -33.11 -38.23 49.37
N ILE A 859 -33.51 -39.12 48.45
CA ILE A 859 -32.63 -39.80 47.51
C ILE A 859 -32.53 -39.04 46.18
N PHE A 860 -33.65 -38.58 45.64
CA PHE A 860 -33.76 -37.90 44.36
C PHE A 860 -34.77 -36.73 44.46
N PRO A 861 -34.35 -35.52 44.87
CA PRO A 861 -35.28 -34.42 45.11
C PRO A 861 -35.97 -33.96 43.83
N GLY A 862 -37.31 -33.91 43.87
CA GLY A 862 -38.15 -33.49 42.75
C GLY A 862 -38.04 -34.38 41.51
N PHE A 863 -38.15 -35.70 41.66
CA PHE A 863 -38.33 -36.67 40.56
C PHE A 863 -39.61 -36.38 39.74
N SER A 864 -39.72 -36.90 38.52
CA SER A 864 -40.92 -36.75 37.68
C SER A 864 -41.97 -37.83 37.94
N TRP A 865 -43.21 -37.55 37.52
CA TRP A 865 -44.33 -38.48 37.40
C TRP A 865 -44.55 -39.44 38.60
N LYS A 866 -44.06 -40.69 38.53
CA LYS A 866 -44.27 -41.71 39.57
C LYS A 866 -43.07 -41.91 40.49
N GLY A 867 -41.88 -41.46 40.10
CA GLY A 867 -40.62 -41.82 40.73
C GLY A 867 -39.54 -42.20 39.72
N TYR A 868 -38.36 -42.57 40.22
CA TYR A 868 -37.19 -42.87 39.40
C TYR A 868 -36.90 -44.39 39.35
N ALA A 869 -36.42 -44.86 38.19
CA ALA A 869 -35.96 -46.23 37.99
C ALA A 869 -34.67 -46.52 38.80
N VAL A 870 -34.60 -47.70 39.40
CA VAL A 870 -33.45 -48.14 40.22
C VAL A 870 -32.66 -49.23 39.49
N PHE A 871 -31.51 -48.87 38.95
CA PHE A 871 -30.56 -49.86 38.42
C PHE A 871 -29.85 -50.58 39.57
N SER A 872 -29.66 -51.89 39.43
CA SER A 872 -29.01 -52.77 40.41
C SER A 872 -28.60 -54.08 39.73
N PRO A 873 -27.84 -54.99 40.38
CA PRO A 873 -27.52 -56.30 39.81
C PRO A 873 -28.74 -57.17 39.45
N ILE A 874 -29.91 -56.89 40.04
CA ILE A 874 -31.19 -57.59 39.76
C ILE A 874 -31.93 -56.94 38.58
N GLN A 875 -31.82 -55.61 38.43
CA GLN A 875 -32.40 -54.82 37.36
C GLN A 875 -31.29 -54.00 36.72
N ASN A 876 -30.53 -54.65 35.84
CA ASN A 876 -29.36 -54.06 35.18
C ASN A 876 -29.69 -53.48 33.79
N GLU A 877 -30.90 -53.72 33.28
CA GLU A 877 -31.35 -53.30 31.96
C GLU A 877 -32.84 -52.93 31.99
N VAL A 878 -33.19 -51.80 31.35
CA VAL A 878 -34.53 -51.25 31.24
C VAL A 878 -34.80 -50.90 29.77
N ILE A 879 -35.96 -51.29 29.25
CA ILE A 879 -36.34 -51.18 27.84
C ILE A 879 -37.61 -50.33 27.72
N ARG A 880 -37.63 -49.38 26.79
CA ARG A 880 -38.79 -48.55 26.44
C ARG A 880 -39.12 -48.75 24.96
N ASP A 881 -40.27 -49.37 24.68
CA ASP A 881 -40.67 -49.85 23.35
C ASP A 881 -41.63 -48.92 22.59
N ASP A 882 -42.08 -47.83 23.21
CA ASP A 882 -43.11 -46.91 22.68
C ASP A 882 -42.54 -45.54 22.25
N VAL A 883 -41.24 -45.47 21.92
CA VAL A 883 -40.62 -44.24 21.41
C VAL A 883 -41.02 -44.02 19.95
N TYR A 884 -41.98 -43.11 19.73
CA TYR A 884 -42.46 -42.78 18.40
C TYR A 884 -41.83 -41.48 17.86
N ILE A 885 -41.15 -41.59 16.72
CA ILE A 885 -40.49 -40.47 16.05
C ILE A 885 -41.34 -40.02 14.87
N VAL A 886 -41.67 -38.73 14.83
CA VAL A 886 -42.56 -38.15 13.80
C VAL A 886 -41.78 -37.54 12.63
N LYS A 887 -40.55 -37.04 12.86
CA LYS A 887 -39.76 -36.28 11.89
C LYS A 887 -38.32 -36.80 11.82
N PRO A 888 -37.71 -36.94 10.63
CA PRO A 888 -36.30 -37.29 10.53
C PRO A 888 -35.44 -36.15 11.05
N SER A 889 -34.60 -36.40 12.05
CA SER A 889 -33.70 -35.40 12.61
C SER A 889 -32.47 -36.04 13.23
N LEU A 890 -31.46 -35.22 13.50
CA LEU A 890 -30.49 -35.53 14.53
C LEU A 890 -31.14 -35.29 15.88
N TYR A 891 -31.07 -36.27 16.76
CA TYR A 891 -31.57 -36.17 18.13
C TYR A 891 -30.39 -36.16 19.12
N ARG A 892 -30.55 -35.49 20.25
CA ARG A 892 -29.67 -35.62 21.42
C ARG A 892 -30.47 -36.17 22.58
N MET A 893 -30.04 -37.32 23.11
CA MET A 893 -30.61 -37.87 24.32
C MET A 893 -29.95 -37.22 25.54
N VAL A 894 -30.79 -36.69 26.42
CA VAL A 894 -30.40 -36.15 27.73
C VAL A 894 -31.08 -36.99 28.81
N LEU A 895 -30.32 -37.51 29.77
CA LEU A 895 -30.85 -38.32 30.87
C LEU A 895 -30.71 -37.57 32.19
N ARG A 896 -31.74 -37.60 33.03
CA ARG A 896 -31.71 -37.04 34.39
C ARG A 896 -31.41 -38.16 35.39
N TYR A 897 -30.34 -38.00 36.17
CA TYR A 897 -29.79 -39.08 37.00
C TYR A 897 -29.20 -38.59 38.33
N VAL A 898 -29.04 -39.53 39.26
CA VAL A 898 -28.24 -39.38 40.50
C VAL A 898 -27.31 -40.59 40.63
N ASN A 899 -26.01 -40.35 40.75
CA ASN A 899 -25.02 -41.39 41.01
C ASN A 899 -24.42 -41.21 42.41
N ARG A 900 -24.88 -42.02 43.39
CA ARG A 900 -24.36 -42.03 44.77
C ARG A 900 -23.09 -42.87 44.97
N ASN A 901 -22.49 -43.44 43.92
CA ASN A 901 -21.22 -44.15 44.03
C ASN A 901 -20.05 -43.14 44.04
N VAL A 902 -18.93 -43.52 44.66
CA VAL A 902 -17.69 -42.71 44.70
C VAL A 902 -17.04 -42.61 43.30
N GLU A 903 -17.35 -43.56 42.41
CA GLU A 903 -16.79 -43.65 41.06
C GLU A 903 -17.82 -43.25 39.99
N THR A 904 -17.32 -42.83 38.83
CA THR A 904 -18.13 -42.64 37.62
C THR A 904 -18.66 -44.01 37.16
N VAL A 905 -19.98 -44.13 36.98
CA VAL A 905 -20.62 -45.35 36.49
C VAL A 905 -20.72 -45.29 34.96
N SER A 906 -20.31 -46.34 34.27
CA SER A 906 -20.60 -46.53 32.85
C SER A 906 -21.97 -47.17 32.66
N GLY A 907 -22.75 -46.63 31.73
CA GLY A 907 -23.95 -47.28 31.20
C GLY A 907 -23.89 -47.38 29.68
N GLN A 908 -24.60 -48.36 29.14
CA GLN A 908 -24.70 -48.62 27.71
C GLN A 908 -26.15 -48.32 27.29
N ILE A 909 -26.31 -47.56 26.21
CA ILE A 909 -27.61 -47.23 25.64
C ILE A 909 -27.67 -47.83 24.24
N LYS A 910 -28.73 -48.57 23.96
CA LYS A 910 -28.95 -49.32 22.74
C LYS A 910 -30.29 -48.89 22.14
N ILE A 911 -30.28 -48.50 20.87
CA ILE A 911 -31.44 -47.95 20.16
C ILE A 911 -31.67 -48.78 18.90
N THR A 912 -32.82 -49.43 18.82
CA THR A 912 -33.17 -50.40 17.77
C THR A 912 -34.42 -49.92 17.03
N PRO A 913 -34.39 -49.74 15.71
CA PRO A 913 -35.57 -49.43 14.90
C PRO A 913 -36.44 -50.67 14.68
N ASP A 914 -37.75 -50.47 14.49
CA ASP A 914 -38.66 -51.53 14.02
C ASP A 914 -38.60 -51.73 12.48
N SER A 915 -38.05 -50.75 11.75
CA SER A 915 -37.84 -50.81 10.29
C SER A 915 -36.54 -51.54 9.90
N GLN A 916 -36.61 -52.40 8.88
CA GLN A 916 -35.43 -53.07 8.29
C GLN A 916 -34.50 -52.14 7.49
N SER A 917 -34.90 -50.89 7.19
CA SER A 917 -34.08 -49.92 6.48
C SER A 917 -32.96 -49.31 7.33
N ASP A 918 -33.16 -49.30 8.65
CA ASP A 918 -32.39 -48.46 9.57
C ASP A 918 -31.48 -49.33 10.46
N THR A 919 -30.30 -48.81 10.78
CA THR A 919 -29.31 -49.54 11.58
C THR A 919 -29.49 -49.31 13.09
N GLU A 920 -29.40 -50.39 13.85
CA GLU A 920 -29.25 -50.36 15.31
C GLU A 920 -28.02 -49.54 15.75
N GLN A 921 -28.19 -48.68 16.76
CA GLN A 921 -27.15 -47.78 17.26
C GLN A 921 -26.88 -48.03 18.74
N THR A 922 -25.61 -47.99 19.16
CA THR A 922 -25.18 -48.26 20.55
C THR A 922 -24.18 -47.23 21.02
N PHE A 923 -24.38 -46.70 22.23
CA PHE A 923 -23.61 -45.60 22.84
C PHE A 923 -23.23 -45.91 24.28
N THR A 924 -22.25 -45.17 24.83
CA THR A 924 -21.73 -45.38 26.19
C THR A 924 -21.74 -44.06 26.96
N VAL A 925 -22.43 -44.04 28.09
CA VAL A 925 -22.63 -42.84 28.92
C VAL A 925 -21.82 -42.96 30.21
N ALA A 926 -21.16 -41.87 30.59
CA ALA A 926 -20.39 -41.76 31.83
C ALA A 926 -21.15 -40.93 32.87
N PHE A 927 -21.79 -41.60 33.83
CA PHE A 927 -22.55 -40.99 34.92
C PHE A 927 -21.60 -40.60 36.07
N LYS A 928 -21.22 -39.32 36.17
CA LYS A 928 -20.32 -38.81 37.22
C LYS A 928 -20.99 -38.86 38.60
N PRO A 929 -20.25 -39.01 39.73
CA PRO A 929 -20.81 -38.93 41.07
C PRO A 929 -21.57 -37.63 41.32
N THR A 930 -22.80 -37.71 41.83
CA THR A 930 -23.67 -36.57 42.11
C THR A 930 -24.55 -36.80 43.34
N HIS A 931 -24.67 -35.78 44.20
CA HIS A 931 -25.57 -35.80 45.36
C HIS A 931 -26.94 -35.18 45.07
N SER A 932 -27.02 -34.27 44.10
CA SER A 932 -28.25 -33.70 43.55
C SER A 932 -28.52 -34.24 42.15
N PRO A 933 -29.78 -34.19 41.65
CA PRO A 933 -30.12 -34.57 40.29
C PRO A 933 -29.32 -33.79 39.26
N ALA A 934 -28.71 -34.50 38.32
CA ALA A 934 -27.90 -33.93 37.26
C ALA A 934 -28.36 -34.43 35.89
N PHE A 935 -28.02 -33.68 34.85
CA PHE A 935 -28.25 -34.07 33.46
C PHE A 935 -26.96 -34.58 32.84
N VAL A 936 -27.05 -35.65 32.06
CA VAL A 936 -25.96 -36.13 31.19
C VAL A 936 -26.46 -36.26 29.76
N THR A 937 -25.65 -35.85 28.80
CA THR A 937 -25.87 -36.07 27.37
C THR A 937 -25.24 -37.38 26.95
N VAL A 938 -25.88 -38.11 26.03
CA VAL A 938 -25.31 -39.35 25.49
C VAL A 938 -24.09 -39.01 24.62
N SER A 939 -22.92 -39.47 25.05
CA SER A 939 -21.68 -39.42 24.30
C SER A 939 -21.43 -40.73 23.54
N GLY A 940 -20.82 -40.62 22.37
CA GLY A 940 -20.20 -41.76 21.70
C GLY A 940 -18.88 -42.16 22.37
N ALA A 941 -18.09 -43.00 21.70
CA ALA A 941 -16.84 -43.56 22.23
C ALA A 941 -15.68 -42.55 22.48
N GLY A 942 -15.93 -41.24 22.45
CA GLY A 942 -14.92 -40.18 22.60
C GLY A 942 -15.26 -39.12 23.65
N ASN A 943 -14.47 -39.08 24.72
CA ASN A 943 -14.23 -37.94 25.63
C ASN A 943 -15.37 -36.93 25.87
N GLY A 944 -16.58 -37.41 26.19
CA GLY A 944 -17.67 -36.57 26.69
C GLY A 944 -18.28 -35.58 25.69
N ILE A 945 -18.05 -35.76 24.39
CA ILE A 945 -18.72 -34.97 23.34
C ILE A 945 -20.11 -35.59 23.09
N PRO A 946 -21.21 -34.82 23.10
CA PRO A 946 -22.54 -35.34 22.78
C PRO A 946 -22.57 -35.88 21.35
N SER A 947 -22.94 -37.15 21.17
CA SER A 947 -23.08 -37.73 19.84
C SER A 947 -24.51 -37.55 19.33
N PRO A 948 -24.71 -37.02 18.11
CA PRO A 948 -26.04 -36.94 17.53
C PRO A 948 -26.53 -38.34 17.14
N LEU A 949 -27.79 -38.60 17.45
CA LEU A 949 -28.53 -39.83 17.21
C LEU A 949 -29.31 -39.65 15.91
N VAL A 950 -29.18 -40.57 14.94
CA VAL A 950 -30.01 -40.49 13.73
C VAL A 950 -31.29 -41.27 13.97
N MET A 951 -32.45 -40.61 13.92
CA MET A 951 -33.74 -41.28 14.04
C MET A 951 -34.68 -40.82 12.92
N ASN A 952 -35.14 -41.77 12.12
CA ASN A 952 -36.15 -41.56 11.08
C ASN A 952 -37.57 -41.77 11.64
N PRO A 953 -38.63 -41.32 10.94
CA PRO A 953 -40.01 -41.53 11.37
C PRO A 953 -40.37 -43.00 11.52
N GLY A 954 -40.93 -43.39 12.67
CA GLY A 954 -41.24 -44.78 12.99
C GLY A 954 -41.26 -45.07 14.49
N GLN A 955 -41.45 -46.34 14.84
CA GLN A 955 -41.30 -46.84 16.21
C GLN A 955 -39.84 -47.28 16.46
N TRP A 956 -39.36 -46.96 17.66
CA TRP A 956 -38.01 -47.25 18.12
C TRP A 956 -38.06 -47.85 19.54
N THR A 957 -37.22 -48.85 19.79
CA THR A 957 -36.97 -49.38 21.13
C THR A 957 -35.68 -48.79 21.68
N VAL A 958 -35.71 -48.32 22.93
CA VAL A 958 -34.53 -47.83 23.66
C VAL A 958 -34.27 -48.73 24.87
N SER A 959 -33.13 -49.42 24.88
CA SER A 959 -32.61 -50.15 26.04
C SER A 959 -31.50 -49.34 26.73
N ILE A 960 -31.58 -49.21 28.06
CA ILE A 960 -30.59 -48.57 28.93
C ILE A 960 -30.08 -49.63 29.90
N LYS A 961 -28.75 -49.80 29.97
CA LYS A 961 -28.09 -50.86 30.73
C LYS A 961 -27.00 -50.31 31.65
N SER A 962 -26.98 -50.72 32.92
CA SER A 962 -25.92 -50.39 33.88
C SER A 962 -25.62 -51.55 34.84
N GLN A 963 -24.34 -51.74 35.15
CA GLN A 963 -23.86 -52.83 36.01
C GLN A 963 -23.70 -52.44 37.49
N LYS A 964 -23.73 -51.14 37.81
CA LYS A 964 -23.64 -50.59 39.18
C LYS A 964 -24.96 -49.93 39.56
N ASN A 965 -25.15 -49.65 40.85
CA ASN A 965 -26.37 -48.98 41.32
C ASN A 965 -26.45 -47.54 40.75
N LEU A 966 -27.54 -47.22 40.06
CA LEU A 966 -27.76 -45.91 39.45
C LEU A 966 -29.25 -45.55 39.57
N PHE A 967 -29.55 -44.27 39.80
CA PHE A 967 -30.92 -43.76 39.85
C PHE A 967 -31.16 -42.86 38.64
N LEU A 968 -32.23 -43.13 37.90
CA LEU A 968 -32.53 -42.46 36.64
C LEU A 968 -34.02 -42.23 36.53
N ASP A 969 -34.39 -40.99 36.21
CA ASP A 969 -35.75 -40.46 36.25
C ASP A 969 -36.37 -40.59 34.85
N TYR A 970 -36.17 -39.58 33.99
CA TYR A 970 -36.54 -39.60 32.58
C TYR A 970 -35.33 -39.44 31.64
N PHE A 971 -35.55 -39.71 30.36
CA PHE A 971 -34.74 -39.19 29.26
C PHE A 971 -35.56 -38.28 28.34
N VAL A 972 -34.88 -37.34 27.67
CA VAL A 972 -35.47 -36.45 26.66
C VAL A 972 -34.74 -36.64 25.34
N LEU A 973 -35.48 -36.80 24.24
CA LEU A 973 -34.96 -36.84 22.87
C LEU A 973 -35.13 -35.47 22.21
N LEU A 974 -34.11 -34.62 22.30
CA LEU A 974 -34.13 -33.26 21.74
C LEU A 974 -33.76 -33.25 20.25
N PRO A 975 -34.64 -32.83 19.32
CA PRO A 975 -34.31 -32.67 17.90
C PRO A 975 -33.26 -31.58 17.64
N GLY A 976 -32.55 -31.66 16.52
CA GLY A 976 -31.53 -30.70 16.06
C GLY A 976 -32.01 -29.25 16.12
N ALA A 977 -33.23 -29.01 15.63
CA ALA A 977 -33.87 -27.69 15.65
C ALA A 977 -33.94 -27.03 17.04
N PHE A 978 -33.89 -27.78 18.15
CA PHE A 978 -33.95 -27.22 19.51
C PHE A 978 -32.58 -26.88 20.12
N TYR A 979 -31.47 -27.38 19.57
CA TYR A 979 -30.12 -27.08 20.07
C TYR A 979 -29.20 -26.42 19.02
N GLU A 980 -29.64 -26.34 17.76
CA GLU A 980 -28.92 -25.69 16.64
C GLU A 980 -29.54 -24.34 16.26
N ALA A 981 -30.78 -24.04 16.68
CA ALA A 981 -31.45 -22.82 16.24
C ALA A 981 -30.80 -21.55 16.81
N ALA A 982 -30.27 -20.72 15.91
CA ALA A 982 -29.76 -19.38 16.20
C ALA A 982 -30.80 -18.47 16.89
N ILE A 983 -32.09 -18.80 16.81
CA ILE A 983 -33.20 -18.12 17.48
C ILE A 983 -33.14 -18.22 19.01
N LEU A 984 -32.42 -19.21 19.56
CA LEU A 984 -32.18 -19.39 20.99
C LEU A 984 -30.90 -18.69 21.48
N VAL A 985 -30.13 -18.08 20.57
CA VAL A 985 -29.04 -17.17 20.92
C VAL A 985 -29.68 -15.84 21.31
N ASN A 986 -29.53 -15.45 22.57
CA ASN A 986 -30.13 -14.22 23.09
C ASN A 986 -29.54 -13.00 22.37
N GLN A 987 -30.33 -12.38 21.49
CA GLN A 987 -29.90 -11.19 20.75
C GLN A 987 -29.94 -9.98 21.67
N VAL A 988 -28.76 -9.55 22.11
CA VAL A 988 -28.59 -8.36 22.95
C VAL A 988 -28.91 -7.12 22.10
N THR A 989 -30.10 -6.55 22.27
CA THR A 989 -30.56 -5.33 21.54
C THR A 989 -30.62 -4.07 22.41
N MET A 990 -30.55 -4.19 23.75
CA MET A 990 -30.62 -3.05 24.67
C MET A 990 -29.27 -2.33 24.82
N PRO A 991 -29.25 -0.99 24.99
CA PRO A 991 -28.03 -0.23 25.26
C PRO A 991 -27.58 -0.44 26.72
N CYS A 992 -26.27 -0.38 26.98
CA CYS A 992 -25.76 -0.43 28.35
C CYS A 992 -26.17 0.79 29.17
N ARG A 993 -26.59 0.55 30.41
CA ARG A 993 -26.94 1.57 31.40
C ARG A 993 -26.12 1.37 32.66
N LEU A 994 -25.61 2.47 33.22
CA LEU A 994 -24.88 2.46 34.49
C LEU A 994 -25.76 1.88 35.61
N GLY A 995 -25.33 0.73 36.15
CA GLY A 995 -26.00 0.02 37.25
C GLY A 995 -26.85 -1.21 36.85
N GLU A 996 -27.00 -1.53 35.56
CA GLU A 996 -27.70 -2.74 35.11
C GLU A 996 -26.72 -3.89 34.80
N ASN A 997 -26.80 -5.02 35.53
CA ASN A 997 -25.92 -6.20 35.35
C ASN A 997 -26.35 -7.17 34.22
N ASN A 998 -27.14 -6.70 33.25
CA ASN A 998 -27.62 -7.52 32.13
C ASN A 998 -26.71 -7.39 30.91
N TYR A 999 -26.71 -8.39 30.03
CA TYR A 999 -26.05 -8.28 28.72
C TYR A 999 -26.65 -7.10 27.93
N CYS A 1000 -25.79 -6.21 27.46
CA CYS A 1000 -26.16 -4.96 26.81
C CYS A 1000 -25.13 -4.59 25.71
N ARG A 1001 -25.50 -3.69 24.78
CA ARG A 1001 -24.57 -3.13 23.78
C ARG A 1001 -23.95 -1.83 24.30
N TYR A 1002 -22.62 -1.81 24.38
CA TYR A 1002 -21.83 -0.61 24.63
C TYR A 1002 -21.39 0.00 23.29
N PHE A 1003 -21.54 1.32 23.13
CA PHE A 1003 -21.15 2.04 21.92
C PHE A 1003 -20.02 3.01 22.25
N SER A 1004 -18.85 2.80 21.66
CA SER A 1004 -17.74 3.75 21.69
C SER A 1004 -17.88 4.75 20.54
N TYR A 1005 -17.41 5.98 20.76
CA TYR A 1005 -17.19 6.93 19.66
C TYR A 1005 -16.17 6.36 18.64
N PRO A 1006 -16.27 6.75 17.35
CA PRO A 1006 -15.28 6.35 16.35
C PRO A 1006 -13.89 6.84 16.77
N ASN A 1007 -12.86 6.02 16.49
CA ASN A 1007 -11.50 6.31 16.93
C ASN A 1007 -10.95 7.57 16.22
N LEU A 1008 -10.65 8.62 16.98
CA LEU A 1008 -10.20 9.91 16.46
C LEU A 1008 -8.68 9.99 16.23
N THR A 1009 -7.90 8.93 16.48
CA THR A 1009 -6.42 8.95 16.35
C THR A 1009 -5.91 9.24 14.93
N SER A 1010 -6.75 9.14 13.90
CA SER A 1010 -6.39 9.50 12.51
C SER A 1010 -6.43 11.01 12.23
N PHE A 1011 -6.95 11.82 13.15
CA PHE A 1011 -7.06 13.27 13.00
C PHE A 1011 -6.08 13.99 13.92
N ASP A 1012 -5.53 15.12 13.47
CA ASP A 1012 -4.67 15.97 14.30
C ASP A 1012 -5.53 16.59 15.42
N GLN A 1013 -5.39 16.06 16.64
CA GLN A 1013 -6.23 16.41 17.80
C GLN A 1013 -5.45 17.17 18.89
N VAL A 1014 -6.15 18.06 19.60
CA VAL A 1014 -5.62 18.82 20.74
C VAL A 1014 -6.53 18.58 21.93
N GLN A 1015 -6.01 17.98 23.00
CA GLN A 1015 -6.78 17.74 24.22
C GLN A 1015 -6.76 18.99 25.12
N GLY A 1016 -7.93 19.42 25.58
CA GLY A 1016 -8.08 20.51 26.55
C GLY A 1016 -7.85 20.03 27.98
N GLU A 1017 -6.60 19.81 28.36
CA GLU A 1017 -6.25 19.54 29.76
C GLU A 1017 -6.27 20.82 30.60
N GLY A 1018 -6.84 20.74 31.82
CA GLY A 1018 -6.75 21.82 32.81
C GLY A 1018 -7.74 22.97 32.62
N ALA A 1019 -9.04 22.69 32.73
CA ALA A 1019 -10.06 23.74 32.86
C ALA A 1019 -9.77 24.68 34.05
N TYR A 1020 -10.09 25.97 33.92
CA TYR A 1020 -9.97 26.95 35.00
C TYR A 1020 -11.17 27.90 35.04
N VAL A 1021 -11.37 28.53 36.19
CA VAL A 1021 -12.33 29.62 36.41
C VAL A 1021 -11.53 30.91 36.57
N VAL A 1022 -12.12 32.04 36.18
CA VAL A 1022 -11.52 33.36 36.35
C VAL A 1022 -12.30 34.10 37.43
N ASP A 1023 -11.65 34.44 38.54
CA ASP A 1023 -12.18 35.36 39.56
C ASP A 1023 -11.27 36.60 39.63
N GLY A 1024 -11.79 37.74 39.17
CA GLY A 1024 -11.00 38.94 38.90
C GLY A 1024 -9.89 38.69 37.87
N ASP A 1025 -8.65 39.01 38.24
CA ASP A 1025 -7.45 38.77 37.42
C ASP A 1025 -6.78 37.41 37.69
N ALA A 1026 -7.30 36.60 38.63
CA ALA A 1026 -6.71 35.33 39.03
C ALA A 1026 -7.30 34.14 38.26
N ARG A 1027 -6.44 33.20 37.86
CA ARG A 1027 -6.84 31.88 37.34
C ARG A 1027 -6.94 30.90 38.52
N GLU A 1028 -8.15 30.47 38.84
CA GLU A 1028 -8.40 29.49 39.91
C GLU A 1028 -8.81 28.12 39.34
N THR A 1029 -8.55 27.06 40.11
CA THR A 1029 -9.02 25.71 39.79
C THR A 1029 -10.54 25.61 39.99
N PHE A 1030 -11.22 24.90 39.09
CA PHE A 1030 -12.65 24.62 39.24
C PHE A 1030 -13.01 24.03 40.62
N ILE A 1031 -14.08 24.55 41.21
CA ILE A 1031 -14.55 24.25 42.57
C ILE A 1031 -15.45 23.01 42.53
N ASP A 1032 -16.47 23.03 41.67
CA ASP A 1032 -17.41 21.93 41.50
C ASP A 1032 -16.89 20.91 40.49
N SER A 1033 -16.87 19.64 40.89
CA SER A 1033 -16.45 18.54 40.02
C SER A 1033 -17.18 17.23 40.32
N TYR A 1034 -17.38 16.42 39.28
CA TYR A 1034 -17.98 15.09 39.35
C TYR A 1034 -16.89 14.02 39.23
N SER A 1035 -16.98 13.00 40.09
CA SER A 1035 -16.08 11.83 40.08
C SER A 1035 -16.88 10.60 39.65
N LEU A 1036 -16.50 10.00 38.52
CA LEU A 1036 -17.02 8.71 38.09
C LEU A 1036 -16.32 7.60 38.88
N ASN A 1037 -17.07 6.73 39.55
CA ASN A 1037 -16.51 5.61 40.30
C ASN A 1037 -16.26 4.39 39.38
N ASP A 1038 -14.99 4.08 39.11
CA ASP A 1038 -14.40 2.76 38.80
C ASP A 1038 -15.25 1.71 38.03
N THR A 1039 -15.96 2.12 36.97
CA THR A 1039 -16.75 1.17 36.15
C THR A 1039 -16.63 1.35 34.64
N GLU A 1040 -15.85 2.32 34.14
CA GLU A 1040 -15.59 2.48 32.71
C GLU A 1040 -14.07 2.46 32.41
N PRO A 1041 -13.58 1.58 31.51
CA PRO A 1041 -12.14 1.46 31.23
C PRO A 1041 -11.58 2.52 30.27
N SER A 1042 -12.41 3.47 29.78
CA SER A 1042 -11.99 4.47 28.79
C SER A 1042 -11.48 5.79 29.39
N VAL A 1043 -11.87 6.10 30.64
CA VAL A 1043 -11.48 7.31 31.36
C VAL A 1043 -10.47 6.96 32.45
N SER A 1044 -9.26 7.52 32.36
CA SER A 1044 -8.18 7.23 33.33
C SER A 1044 -8.58 7.57 34.77
N PRO A 1045 -8.16 6.80 35.80
CA PRO A 1045 -8.77 6.80 37.16
C PRO A 1045 -8.59 8.07 38.02
N HIS A 1046 -8.14 9.18 37.43
CA HIS A 1046 -7.71 10.39 38.15
C HIS A 1046 -8.26 11.71 37.56
N HIS A 1047 -9.13 11.67 36.55
CA HIS A 1047 -9.75 12.87 35.98
C HIS A 1047 -11.04 13.26 36.71
N LYS A 1048 -10.99 14.37 37.45
CA LYS A 1048 -12.18 15.09 37.92
C LYS A 1048 -12.83 15.80 36.73
N ILE A 1049 -14.11 15.54 36.48
CA ILE A 1049 -14.87 16.26 35.44
C ILE A 1049 -15.37 17.58 36.05
N PRO A 1050 -15.02 18.76 35.52
CA PRO A 1050 -15.55 20.03 36.02
C PRO A 1050 -17.06 20.13 35.75
N ALA A 1051 -17.83 20.62 36.72
CA ALA A 1051 -19.28 20.75 36.60
C ALA A 1051 -19.70 22.20 36.39
N LEU A 1052 -20.55 22.47 35.40
CA LEU A 1052 -21.20 23.78 35.27
C LEU A 1052 -22.36 23.87 36.27
N THR A 1053 -22.27 24.80 37.21
CA THR A 1053 -23.26 25.00 38.29
C THR A 1053 -23.59 26.48 38.45
N ALA A 1054 -24.58 26.82 39.27
CA ALA A 1054 -24.89 28.22 39.57
C ALA A 1054 -23.76 28.98 40.30
N GLY A 1055 -22.80 28.26 40.91
CA GLY A 1055 -21.58 28.83 41.48
C GLY A 1055 -20.37 28.82 40.54
N GLN A 1056 -20.45 28.09 39.42
CA GLN A 1056 -19.40 27.95 38.41
C GLN A 1056 -20.06 27.98 37.01
N PRO A 1057 -20.50 29.16 36.53
CA PRO A 1057 -21.26 29.28 35.29
C PRO A 1057 -20.39 29.23 34.03
N GLU A 1058 -19.09 29.53 34.14
CA GLU A 1058 -18.14 29.61 33.04
C GLU A 1058 -16.91 28.72 33.32
N LEU A 1059 -16.34 28.15 32.25
CA LEU A 1059 -15.12 27.35 32.29
C LEU A 1059 -14.23 27.71 31.09
N TYR A 1060 -12.96 27.97 31.37
CA TYR A 1060 -11.98 28.40 30.38
C TYR A 1060 -10.96 27.28 30.10
N PHE A 1061 -10.57 27.15 28.83
CA PHE A 1061 -9.62 26.14 28.34
C PHE A 1061 -8.58 26.80 27.42
N ASP A 1062 -7.28 26.58 27.69
CA ASP A 1062 -6.20 27.09 26.85
C ASP A 1062 -5.80 26.02 25.80
N LEU A 1063 -6.18 26.21 24.54
CA LEU A 1063 -5.90 25.26 23.44
C LEU A 1063 -4.81 25.79 22.49
N ARG A 1064 -3.89 24.92 22.07
CA ARG A 1064 -2.82 25.24 21.09
C ARG A 1064 -3.06 24.52 19.76
N VAL A 1065 -3.54 25.26 18.76
CA VAL A 1065 -3.79 24.75 17.40
C VAL A 1065 -2.50 24.83 16.57
N THR A 1066 -2.12 23.73 15.92
CA THR A 1066 -0.84 23.62 15.17
C THR A 1066 -0.95 23.91 13.67
N LYS A 1067 -2.15 23.86 13.09
CA LYS A 1067 -2.40 24.10 11.66
C LYS A 1067 -3.55 25.11 11.46
N PRO A 1068 -3.41 26.11 10.57
CA PRO A 1068 -4.52 26.98 10.20
C PRO A 1068 -5.55 26.20 9.35
N GLY A 1069 -6.84 26.41 9.62
CA GLY A 1069 -7.93 25.73 8.91
C GLY A 1069 -9.23 25.68 9.72
N PRO A 1070 -10.31 25.11 9.17
CA PRO A 1070 -11.53 24.82 9.92
C PRO A 1070 -11.28 23.68 10.91
N HIS A 1071 -11.66 23.87 12.17
CA HIS A 1071 -11.52 22.90 13.26
C HIS A 1071 -12.87 22.61 13.90
N VAL A 1072 -13.03 21.41 14.48
CA VAL A 1072 -14.24 20.99 15.19
C VAL A 1072 -13.92 20.80 16.67
N VAL A 1073 -14.73 21.41 17.55
CA VAL A 1073 -14.63 21.25 19.00
C VAL A 1073 -15.50 20.08 19.44
N LEU A 1074 -14.90 19.05 20.04
CA LEU A 1074 -15.61 17.91 20.60
C LEU A 1074 -15.74 18.06 22.11
N VAL A 1075 -16.98 18.04 22.64
CA VAL A 1075 -17.26 18.14 24.08
C VAL A 1075 -17.94 16.85 24.54
N ASN A 1076 -17.32 16.15 25.50
CA ASN A 1076 -17.92 14.99 26.17
C ASN A 1076 -18.42 15.42 27.56
N TYR A 1077 -19.67 15.10 27.89
CA TYR A 1077 -20.31 15.54 29.13
C TYR A 1077 -21.20 14.43 29.72
N VAL A 1078 -21.50 14.54 31.02
CA VAL A 1078 -22.34 13.58 31.75
C VAL A 1078 -23.44 14.35 32.49
N THR A 1079 -24.70 13.93 32.31
CA THR A 1079 -25.85 14.49 33.03
C THR A 1079 -26.42 13.44 33.99
N PRO A 1080 -26.52 13.69 35.31
CA PRO A 1080 -27.12 12.75 36.25
C PRO A 1080 -28.60 12.49 35.94
N MET A 1081 -29.03 11.21 35.90
CA MET A 1081 -30.42 10.82 35.57
C MET A 1081 -31.51 11.45 36.45
N ALA A 1082 -31.17 11.97 37.64
CA ALA A 1082 -32.10 12.65 38.53
C ALA A 1082 -32.54 14.04 38.03
N GLN A 1083 -31.81 14.65 37.09
CA GLN A 1083 -32.09 15.99 36.56
C GLN A 1083 -32.47 15.94 35.08
N ARG A 1084 -33.77 15.99 34.78
CA ARG A 1084 -34.32 16.17 33.42
C ARG A 1084 -34.27 17.64 32.95
N SER A 1085 -33.16 18.33 33.19
CA SER A 1085 -32.96 19.73 32.79
C SER A 1085 -32.09 19.82 31.55
N SER A 1086 -32.63 20.36 30.46
CA SER A 1086 -31.84 20.79 29.30
C SER A 1086 -31.07 22.08 29.64
N ALA A 1087 -29.75 22.05 29.53
CA ALA A 1087 -28.92 23.26 29.59
C ALA A 1087 -28.47 23.63 28.16
N GLN A 1088 -28.46 24.93 27.86
CA GLN A 1088 -27.75 25.47 26.70
C GLN A 1088 -26.36 25.90 27.17
N VAL A 1089 -25.33 25.50 26.45
CA VAL A 1089 -23.94 25.89 26.70
C VAL A 1089 -23.47 26.66 25.48
N GLU A 1090 -23.09 27.91 25.68
CA GLU A 1090 -22.45 28.74 24.65
C GLU A 1090 -20.94 28.48 24.68
N VAL A 1091 -20.33 28.35 23.49
CA VAL A 1091 -18.89 28.06 23.35
C VAL A 1091 -18.27 29.17 22.52
N GLU A 1092 -17.52 30.05 23.19
CA GLU A 1092 -16.80 31.14 22.55
C GLU A 1092 -15.31 30.80 22.41
N ALA A 1093 -14.73 31.09 21.24
CA ALA A 1093 -13.31 30.90 20.97
C ALA A 1093 -12.67 32.24 20.59
N ARG A 1094 -11.67 32.70 21.36
CA ARG A 1094 -10.93 33.95 21.13
C ARG A 1094 -9.46 33.66 20.87
N THR A 1095 -8.87 34.31 19.86
CA THR A 1095 -7.43 34.25 19.61
C THR A 1095 -6.69 35.20 20.55
N GLN A 1096 -5.56 34.77 21.12
CA GLN A 1096 -4.79 35.58 22.09
C GLN A 1096 -4.33 36.94 21.53
N THR A 1097 -4.25 37.10 20.21
CA THR A 1097 -3.88 38.33 19.51
C THR A 1097 -4.83 39.52 19.70
N GLU A 1098 -6.06 39.31 20.23
CA GLU A 1098 -6.99 40.41 20.51
C GLU A 1098 -6.91 40.96 21.94
N ARG A 1099 -6.11 40.36 22.84
CA ARG A 1099 -5.95 40.86 24.23
C ARG A 1099 -4.87 41.95 24.40
N GLU A 1100 -4.18 42.31 23.32
CA GLU A 1100 -3.11 43.33 23.30
C GLU A 1100 -3.41 44.51 22.35
N ARG A 1101 -4.69 44.83 22.11
CA ARG A 1101 -5.13 46.01 21.32
C ARG A 1101 -6.05 46.94 22.10
#